data_AF-A0A2A2KXD5-F1
#
_entry.id   AF-A0A2A2KXD5-F1
#
_cell.length_a   1.000
_cell.length_b   1.000
_cell.length_c   1.000
_cell.angle_alpha   90.00
_cell.angle_beta   90.00
_cell.angle_gamma   90.00
#
_symmetry.space_group_name_H-M   'P 1'
#
loop_
_entity.id
_entity.type
_entity.pdbx_description
1 polymer ?
#
loop_
_entity_poly.entity_id
_entity_poly.type
_entity_poly.pdbx_seq_one_letter_code
_entity_poly.pdbx_strand_id
1 'polypeptide(L)'
;MDVILRHLPSLKYTPVGRSFFSPPNHTSQQAAPQHAQFHTESKLGGGREVWFGFHQSVRPSQWKMMLNIDVSATAFYREMPVIEFIAEVLELPVQALAERRALSDAQRVKFTKEIRGLKIEITHCGTMKRKYRVCNVTRRPAQTQTFPLQLESGQTIECTVAKYFYDKYRIQLKYPHLPCLQVGQEQKHTYLPPEVCNIVRGQRCIKKLTDTQTSTMIKATARSAPEREREISNLVRKAEFSNDPFAHEFGIAINPQMTEVKGRVLSAPKLLYGGRTKATALPNQGVWDMRGKQFHTGIDVKVWAIACFAQQQHVKENDLRNFTAQLQRISNDAGMPIVGQPCFCKYAVGVDQVEPMFKYLKQTFAGIQLVVVILPGKTPVYAEVKRVGDTVLGIATQCVQAKNVIKTTPQTLSNLCLKMNVKLGGVNSILLPNVRPRIFNEPVIFFGCDITHPPAGDSRKPSIAAVVGSMDAHPSRYAATVRVQQHRQEIISDLTYMVRELLVQFYRNTRFKPTRIVVYRDGVSEGQFFNVLQYELRAMREACMMLERGYQPGITFIAVQKRHHTRLFAVDKKDQVGKAYNIPPGTTVDVGITHPTEFDFYLCSHAGIQGTSRPSHYHVLWDDNQLTADELQQLTYQMCHTYVRCTRSVSIPAPAYYAHLVAFRARYHLVDREHDSGEGSQPSGTSEDTTLSNMARAVQVHPDANNVMYFA
;
A
#
# COMPACT_ATOMS: atom_id res chain seq x y z
N MET A 1 -24.98 -18.69 10.23
CA MET A 1 -25.43 -17.85 9.09
C MET A 1 -24.35 -17.70 8.01
N ASP A 2 -23.16 -17.17 8.30
CA ASP A 2 -22.11 -16.96 7.27
C ASP A 2 -21.73 -18.26 6.51
N VAL A 3 -21.57 -19.39 7.22
CA VAL A 3 -21.32 -20.70 6.58
C VAL A 3 -22.45 -21.13 5.64
N ILE A 4 -23.71 -20.95 6.04
CA ILE A 4 -24.90 -21.33 5.27
C ILE A 4 -24.90 -20.60 3.92
N LEU A 5 -24.81 -19.26 3.96
CA LEU A 5 -24.86 -18.44 2.75
C LEU A 5 -23.62 -18.59 1.85
N ARG A 6 -22.52 -19.14 2.37
CA ARG A 6 -21.30 -19.40 1.60
C ARG A 6 -21.23 -20.79 1.00
N HIS A 7 -22.10 -21.70 1.42
CA HIS A 7 -22.01 -23.10 1.04
C HIS A 7 -22.11 -23.27 -0.49
N LEU A 8 -23.19 -22.81 -1.10
CA LEU A 8 -23.41 -22.90 -2.54
C LEU A 8 -22.34 -22.16 -3.37
N PRO A 9 -21.98 -20.90 -3.06
CA PRO A 9 -20.87 -20.24 -3.74
C PRO A 9 -19.53 -20.96 -3.64
N SER A 10 -19.24 -21.63 -2.51
CA SER A 10 -17.98 -22.38 -2.32
C SER A 10 -17.90 -23.63 -3.18
N LEU A 11 -19.03 -24.20 -3.59
CA LEU A 11 -19.10 -25.33 -4.52
C LEU A 11 -19.00 -24.88 -5.99
N LYS A 12 -19.55 -23.70 -6.31
CA LYS A 12 -19.63 -23.19 -7.70
C LYS A 12 -18.39 -22.39 -8.14
N TYR A 13 -17.76 -21.68 -7.22
CA TYR A 13 -16.70 -20.71 -7.53
C TYR A 13 -15.38 -21.07 -6.86
N THR A 14 -14.31 -20.35 -7.21
CA THR A 14 -13.04 -20.44 -6.50
C THR A 14 -13.04 -19.51 -5.29
N PRO A 15 -13.09 -20.02 -4.05
CA PRO A 15 -13.07 -19.19 -2.85
C PRO A 15 -11.68 -18.59 -2.61
N VAL A 16 -11.65 -17.30 -2.31
CA VAL A 16 -10.46 -16.55 -1.95
C VAL A 16 -10.81 -15.64 -0.77
N GLY A 17 -10.48 -16.07 0.44
CA GLY A 17 -10.85 -15.36 1.66
C GLY A 17 -12.37 -15.23 1.78
N ARG A 18 -12.87 -13.99 1.76
CA ARG A 18 -14.31 -13.69 1.79
C ARG A 18 -14.95 -13.46 0.41
N SER A 19 -14.22 -13.75 -0.65
CA SER A 19 -14.67 -13.53 -2.03
C SER A 19 -14.69 -14.83 -2.84
N PHE A 20 -15.49 -14.82 -3.90
CA PHE A 20 -15.70 -15.94 -4.83
C PHE A 20 -15.41 -15.46 -6.24
N PHE A 21 -14.57 -16.21 -6.98
CA PHE A 21 -14.11 -15.83 -8.32
C PHE A 21 -14.40 -16.93 -9.34
N SER A 22 -14.67 -16.51 -10.58
CA SER A 22 -14.85 -17.41 -11.73
C SER A 22 -13.84 -17.09 -12.83
N PRO A 23 -13.42 -18.10 -13.63
CA PRO A 23 -12.60 -17.86 -14.81
C PRO A 23 -13.32 -16.94 -15.81
N PRO A 24 -12.59 -16.17 -16.64
CA PRO A 24 -13.17 -15.47 -17.77
C PRO A 24 -13.85 -16.46 -18.72
N ASN A 25 -15.07 -16.15 -19.18
CA ASN A 25 -15.74 -16.98 -20.20
C ASN A 25 -15.01 -16.79 -21.55
N HIS A 26 -14.32 -17.83 -22.02
CA HIS A 26 -13.64 -17.83 -23.33
C HIS A 26 -14.52 -18.32 -24.49
N THR A 27 -15.80 -18.64 -24.25
CA THR A 27 -16.65 -19.42 -25.16
C THR A 27 -17.82 -18.69 -25.84
N SER A 28 -18.02 -17.38 -25.64
CA SER A 28 -19.11 -16.64 -26.32
C SER A 28 -18.58 -15.73 -27.43
N GLN A 29 -18.24 -16.32 -28.59
CA GLN A 29 -18.12 -15.56 -29.85
C GLN A 29 -19.49 -15.24 -30.48
N GLN A 30 -20.59 -15.73 -29.91
CA GLN A 30 -21.93 -15.48 -30.42
C GLN A 30 -22.86 -15.13 -29.25
N ALA A 31 -23.56 -13.99 -29.39
CA ALA A 31 -24.56 -13.42 -28.48
C ALA A 31 -24.07 -12.68 -27.22
N ALA A 32 -23.47 -11.50 -27.40
CA ALA A 32 -23.65 -10.37 -26.47
C ALA A 32 -23.58 -9.04 -27.25
N PRO A 33 -24.48 -8.06 -27.01
CA PRO A 33 -24.44 -6.78 -27.72
C PRO A 33 -23.23 -5.94 -27.26
N GLN A 34 -22.46 -5.42 -28.22
CA GLN A 34 -21.49 -4.30 -28.11
C GLN A 34 -20.33 -4.37 -27.08
N HIS A 35 -20.08 -5.49 -26.41
CA HIS A 35 -18.96 -5.63 -25.46
C HIS A 35 -17.81 -6.54 -25.95
N ALA A 36 -17.48 -6.46 -27.24
CA ALA A 36 -16.39 -7.23 -27.85
C ALA A 36 -14.96 -6.73 -27.51
N GLN A 37 -14.81 -5.62 -26.77
CA GLN A 37 -13.49 -5.08 -26.36
C GLN A 37 -12.94 -5.69 -25.05
N PHE A 38 -13.74 -6.42 -24.25
CA PHE A 38 -13.32 -6.87 -22.92
C PHE A 38 -12.43 -8.13 -22.90
N HIS A 39 -12.40 -8.93 -23.98
CA HIS A 39 -11.66 -10.20 -23.99
C HIS A 39 -10.14 -10.03 -24.08
N THR A 40 -9.65 -8.94 -24.68
CA THR A 40 -8.23 -8.57 -24.72
C THR A 40 -7.76 -7.87 -23.43
N GLU A 41 -8.67 -7.29 -22.65
CA GLU A 41 -8.38 -6.52 -21.43
C GLU A 41 -8.13 -7.38 -20.18
N SER A 42 -8.31 -8.70 -20.28
CA SER A 42 -8.17 -9.62 -19.14
C SER A 42 -6.72 -10.09 -18.93
N LYS A 43 -5.83 -9.96 -19.92
CA LYS A 43 -4.43 -10.40 -19.81
C LYS A 43 -3.57 -9.32 -19.14
N LEU A 44 -2.85 -9.71 -18.09
CA LEU A 44 -1.91 -8.83 -17.38
C LEU A 44 -0.47 -8.97 -17.90
N GLY A 45 -0.16 -10.05 -18.62
CA GLY A 45 1.20 -10.44 -19.02
C GLY A 45 1.94 -11.19 -17.91
N GLY A 46 3.03 -11.89 -18.27
CA GLY A 46 3.77 -12.75 -17.34
C GLY A 46 2.97 -13.96 -16.85
N GLY A 47 2.10 -14.51 -17.70
CA GLY A 47 1.25 -15.67 -17.40
C GLY A 47 0.07 -15.39 -16.46
N ARG A 48 -0.31 -14.11 -16.32
CA ARG A 48 -1.35 -13.66 -15.37
C ARG A 48 -2.56 -13.06 -16.10
N GLU A 49 -3.72 -13.19 -15.50
CA GLU A 49 -4.98 -12.60 -15.97
C GLU A 49 -5.84 -12.10 -14.80
N VAL A 50 -6.86 -11.30 -15.12
CA VAL A 50 -7.84 -10.79 -14.16
C VAL A 50 -9.03 -11.74 -14.11
N TRP A 51 -9.39 -12.21 -12.91
CA TRP A 51 -10.68 -12.87 -12.66
C TRP A 51 -11.59 -11.91 -11.91
N PHE A 52 -12.84 -11.86 -12.34
CA PHE A 52 -13.92 -11.13 -11.67
C PHE A 52 -14.68 -12.06 -10.74
N GLY A 53 -15.31 -11.46 -9.74
CA GLY A 53 -16.00 -12.17 -8.69
C GLY A 53 -16.72 -11.22 -7.75
N PHE A 54 -17.11 -11.73 -6.59
CA PHE A 54 -17.77 -10.93 -5.56
C PHE A 54 -17.25 -11.25 -4.18
N HIS A 55 -17.22 -10.23 -3.34
CA HIS A 55 -17.11 -10.37 -1.91
C HIS A 55 -18.48 -10.66 -1.32
N GLN A 56 -18.49 -11.48 -0.28
CA GLN A 56 -19.68 -11.76 0.52
C GLN A 56 -19.30 -11.79 2.00
N SER A 57 -20.09 -11.12 2.83
CA SER A 57 -20.01 -11.27 4.28
C SER A 57 -21.33 -10.96 4.94
N VAL A 58 -21.68 -11.73 5.95
CA VAL A 58 -22.82 -11.45 6.83
C VAL A 58 -22.37 -10.53 7.96
N ARG A 59 -23.13 -9.47 8.25
CA ARG A 59 -22.81 -8.48 9.29
C ARG A 59 -24.03 -8.17 10.15
N PRO A 60 -23.88 -8.06 11.49
CA PRO A 60 -24.94 -7.50 12.33
C PRO A 60 -25.12 -6.01 12.00
N SER A 61 -26.33 -5.51 12.18
CA SER A 61 -26.62 -4.07 12.14
C SER A 61 -27.70 -3.71 13.16
N GLN A 62 -27.95 -2.41 13.35
CA GLN A 62 -29.01 -1.90 14.22
C GLN A 62 -30.43 -2.42 13.87
N TRP A 63 -30.67 -2.80 12.61
CA TRP A 63 -32.00 -3.21 12.15
C TRP A 63 -32.13 -4.73 11.96
N LYS A 64 -31.34 -5.31 11.06
CA LYS A 64 -31.37 -6.73 10.68
C LYS A 64 -29.96 -7.24 10.37
N MET A 65 -29.80 -8.54 10.21
CA MET A 65 -28.59 -9.08 9.60
C MET A 65 -28.46 -8.57 8.16
N MET A 66 -27.27 -8.08 7.80
CA MET A 66 -26.96 -7.53 6.48
C MET A 66 -26.07 -8.49 5.70
N LEU A 67 -26.46 -8.80 4.46
CA LEU A 67 -25.59 -9.50 3.51
C LEU A 67 -24.83 -8.44 2.68
N ASN A 68 -23.58 -8.20 3.04
CA ASN A 68 -22.73 -7.24 2.34
C ASN A 68 -22.10 -7.90 1.10
N ILE A 69 -22.52 -7.45 -0.08
CA ILE A 69 -22.04 -7.90 -1.38
C ILE A 69 -21.32 -6.75 -2.09
N ASP A 70 -20.15 -7.04 -2.67
CA ASP A 70 -19.40 -6.08 -3.48
C ASP A 70 -18.70 -6.79 -4.64
N VAL A 71 -18.65 -6.18 -5.82
CA VAL A 71 -17.86 -6.71 -6.94
C VAL A 71 -16.37 -6.58 -6.65
N SER A 72 -15.62 -7.63 -7.01
CA SER A 72 -14.18 -7.73 -6.79
C SER A 72 -13.48 -8.30 -8.01
N ALA A 73 -12.21 -7.94 -8.15
CA ALA A 73 -11.32 -8.48 -9.18
C ALA A 73 -9.95 -8.78 -8.56
N THR A 74 -9.34 -9.89 -8.93
CA THR A 74 -7.98 -10.25 -8.50
C THR A 74 -7.23 -10.97 -9.60
N ALA A 75 -5.91 -10.93 -9.55
CA ALA A 75 -5.06 -11.62 -10.50
C ALA A 75 -5.01 -13.13 -10.22
N PHE A 76 -5.09 -13.94 -11.27
CA PHE A 76 -4.89 -15.38 -11.29
C PHE A 76 -3.81 -15.74 -12.31
N TYR A 77 -3.17 -16.90 -12.13
CA TYR A 77 -2.33 -17.50 -13.15
C TYR A 77 -3.18 -18.19 -14.20
N ARG A 78 -2.85 -17.96 -15.46
CA ARG A 78 -3.53 -18.54 -16.62
C ARG A 78 -3.27 -20.04 -16.70
N GLU A 79 -4.28 -20.79 -17.10
CA GLU A 79 -4.11 -22.17 -17.54
C GLU A 79 -3.41 -22.17 -18.89
N MET A 80 -2.15 -22.64 -18.93
CA MET A 80 -1.32 -22.64 -20.12
C MET A 80 -0.15 -23.62 -20.01
N PRO A 81 0.43 -24.07 -21.15
CA PRO A 81 1.68 -24.82 -21.15
C PRO A 81 2.81 -24.05 -20.46
N VAL A 82 3.66 -24.74 -19.69
CA VAL A 82 4.76 -24.06 -19.00
C VAL A 82 5.76 -23.44 -19.98
N ILE A 83 5.90 -23.99 -21.20
CA ILE A 83 6.74 -23.39 -22.24
C ILE A 83 6.27 -21.98 -22.61
N GLU A 84 4.95 -21.79 -22.81
CA GLU A 84 4.39 -20.46 -23.05
C GLU A 84 4.53 -19.55 -21.83
N PHE A 85 4.41 -20.11 -20.62
CA PHE A 85 4.59 -19.35 -19.38
C PHE A 85 6.02 -18.83 -19.25
N ILE A 86 7.04 -19.63 -19.62
CA ILE A 86 8.44 -19.18 -19.69
C ILE A 86 8.57 -18.00 -20.65
N ALA A 87 7.99 -18.10 -21.85
CA ALA A 87 8.03 -17.06 -22.86
C ALA A 87 7.40 -15.74 -22.35
N GLU A 88 6.21 -15.80 -21.73
CA GLU A 88 5.55 -14.61 -21.17
C GLU A 88 6.31 -13.99 -20.00
N VAL A 89 6.95 -14.79 -19.12
CA VAL A 89 7.74 -14.28 -17.99
C VAL A 89 9.06 -13.64 -18.46
N LEU A 90 9.70 -14.22 -19.47
CA LEU A 90 10.95 -13.72 -20.03
C LEU A 90 10.73 -12.61 -21.07
N GLU A 91 9.49 -12.34 -21.45
CA GLU A 91 9.12 -11.36 -22.48
C GLU A 91 9.77 -11.70 -23.84
N LEU A 92 9.77 -13.00 -24.16
CA LEU A 92 10.32 -13.55 -25.40
C LEU A 92 9.19 -14.15 -26.26
N PRO A 93 9.32 -14.14 -27.60
CA PRO A 93 8.45 -14.96 -28.44
C PRO A 93 8.72 -16.45 -28.17
N VAL A 94 7.69 -17.29 -28.21
CA VAL A 94 7.81 -18.74 -27.93
C VAL A 94 8.83 -19.40 -28.86
N GLN A 95 8.93 -18.93 -30.10
CA GLN A 95 9.88 -19.40 -31.11
C GLN A 95 11.34 -19.23 -30.67
N ALA A 96 11.67 -18.18 -29.92
CA ALA A 96 13.03 -17.96 -29.42
C ALA A 96 13.47 -19.06 -28.44
N LEU A 97 12.54 -19.73 -27.75
CA LEU A 97 12.85 -20.88 -26.89
C LEU A 97 13.24 -22.13 -27.68
N ALA A 98 12.89 -22.19 -28.98
CA ALA A 98 13.22 -23.31 -29.85
C ALA A 98 14.66 -23.24 -30.40
N GLU A 99 15.36 -22.11 -30.27
CA GLU A 99 16.70 -21.86 -30.85
C GLU A 99 17.86 -22.67 -30.20
N ARG A 100 17.57 -23.77 -29.49
CA ARG A 100 18.54 -24.66 -28.81
C ARG A 100 19.53 -23.95 -27.87
N ARG A 101 19.19 -22.76 -27.37
CA ARG A 101 20.01 -22.00 -26.40
C ARG A 101 19.51 -22.18 -24.98
N ALA A 102 20.41 -22.52 -24.06
CA ALA A 102 20.10 -22.57 -22.63
C ALA A 102 19.74 -21.17 -22.10
N LEU A 103 18.89 -21.11 -21.08
CA LEU A 103 18.58 -19.87 -20.39
C LEU A 103 19.83 -19.34 -19.66
N SER A 104 20.09 -18.03 -19.74
CA SER A 104 21.12 -17.41 -18.91
C SER A 104 20.77 -17.53 -17.42
N ASP A 105 21.77 -17.44 -16.54
CA ASP A 105 21.51 -17.53 -15.09
C ASP A 105 20.52 -16.45 -14.62
N ALA A 106 20.57 -15.24 -15.20
CA ALA A 106 19.61 -14.17 -14.93
C ALA A 106 18.18 -14.53 -15.37
N GLN A 107 18.01 -15.10 -16.57
CA GLN A 107 16.71 -15.55 -17.07
C GLN A 107 16.15 -16.70 -16.24
N ARG A 108 17.00 -17.69 -15.92
CA ARG A 108 16.63 -18.83 -15.06
C ARG A 108 16.16 -18.33 -13.70
N VAL A 109 16.91 -17.44 -13.04
CA VAL A 109 16.51 -16.87 -11.75
C VAL A 109 15.20 -16.09 -11.84
N LYS A 110 14.99 -15.28 -12.90
CA LYS A 110 13.70 -14.57 -13.14
C LYS A 110 12.55 -15.58 -13.24
N PHE A 111 12.72 -16.65 -14.03
CA PHE A 111 11.72 -17.70 -14.19
C PHE A 111 11.47 -18.49 -12.90
N THR A 112 12.53 -18.92 -12.19
CA THR A 112 12.42 -19.62 -10.90
C THR A 112 11.61 -18.81 -9.91
N LYS A 113 11.90 -17.49 -9.81
CA LYS A 113 11.15 -16.58 -8.93
C LYS A 113 9.67 -16.53 -9.27
N GLU A 114 9.27 -16.74 -10.51
CA GLU A 114 7.87 -16.71 -10.94
C GLU A 114 7.15 -18.04 -10.77
N ILE A 115 7.75 -19.17 -11.16
CA ILE A 115 7.09 -20.48 -11.14
C ILE A 115 7.16 -21.19 -9.78
N ARG A 116 8.15 -20.88 -8.93
CA ARG A 116 8.28 -21.49 -7.61
C ARG A 116 7.02 -21.27 -6.78
N GLY A 117 6.50 -22.35 -6.21
CA GLY A 117 5.27 -22.42 -5.44
C GLY A 117 4.00 -22.68 -6.25
N LEU A 118 4.03 -22.56 -7.59
CA LEU A 118 2.86 -22.84 -8.43
C LEU A 118 2.62 -24.34 -8.55
N LYS A 119 1.35 -24.70 -8.69
CA LYS A 119 0.92 -26.06 -9.04
C LYS A 119 0.92 -26.22 -10.56
N ILE A 120 1.44 -27.34 -11.01
CA ILE A 120 1.42 -27.78 -12.40
C ILE A 120 0.73 -29.13 -12.51
N GLU A 121 0.24 -29.47 -13.68
CA GLU A 121 -0.26 -30.80 -14.01
C GLU A 121 0.50 -31.39 -15.19
N ILE A 122 0.70 -32.70 -15.16
CA ILE A 122 1.42 -33.43 -16.20
C ILE A 122 0.51 -33.76 -17.38
N THR A 123 1.09 -33.79 -18.58
CA THR A 123 0.38 -34.11 -19.82
C THR A 123 0.87 -35.40 -20.49
N HIS A 124 1.92 -36.04 -19.98
CA HIS A 124 2.58 -37.20 -20.61
C HIS A 124 2.01 -38.57 -20.19
N CYS A 125 1.09 -38.63 -19.23
CA CYS A 125 0.53 -39.89 -18.71
C CYS A 125 -0.94 -40.14 -19.15
N GLY A 126 -1.28 -39.82 -20.39
CA GLY A 126 -2.62 -40.06 -20.95
C GLY A 126 -3.74 -39.38 -20.15
N THR A 127 -4.67 -40.17 -19.62
CA THR A 127 -5.81 -39.67 -18.82
C THR A 127 -5.41 -39.27 -17.38
N MET A 128 -4.22 -39.67 -16.91
CA MET A 128 -3.76 -39.37 -15.56
C MET A 128 -3.23 -37.93 -15.45
N LYS A 129 -4.08 -37.01 -14.95
CA LYS A 129 -3.72 -35.61 -14.70
C LYS A 129 -3.18 -35.38 -13.29
N ARG A 130 -2.00 -35.95 -12.99
CA ARG A 130 -1.38 -35.77 -11.67
C ARG A 130 -0.90 -34.33 -11.50
N LYS A 131 -1.21 -33.74 -10.34
CA LYS A 131 -0.82 -32.38 -9.97
C LYS A 131 0.39 -32.39 -9.05
N TYR A 132 1.29 -31.44 -9.26
CA TYR A 132 2.50 -31.25 -8.46
C TYR A 132 2.69 -29.79 -8.12
N ARG A 133 3.37 -29.49 -7.01
CA ARG A 133 3.84 -28.13 -6.70
C ARG A 133 5.31 -28.01 -7.05
N VAL A 134 5.66 -26.96 -7.79
CA VAL A 134 7.05 -26.64 -8.14
C VAL A 134 7.76 -26.08 -6.92
N CYS A 135 8.84 -26.73 -6.51
CA CYS A 135 9.69 -26.28 -5.41
C CYS A 135 10.96 -25.59 -5.91
N ASN A 136 11.48 -25.98 -7.09
CA ASN A 136 12.65 -25.35 -7.69
C ASN A 136 12.72 -25.51 -9.22
N VAL A 137 13.71 -24.88 -9.84
CA VAL A 137 14.07 -25.07 -11.25
C VAL A 137 15.55 -25.44 -11.32
N THR A 138 15.89 -26.50 -12.04
CA THR A 138 17.26 -27.03 -12.09
C THR A 138 18.21 -26.05 -12.78
N ARG A 139 19.48 -26.06 -12.37
CA ARG A 139 20.54 -25.30 -13.08
C ARG A 139 20.93 -25.98 -14.39
N ARG A 140 20.97 -27.31 -14.40
CA ARG A 140 21.28 -28.11 -15.59
C ARG A 140 20.03 -28.29 -16.48
N PRO A 141 20.20 -28.28 -17.81
CA PRO A 141 19.12 -28.56 -18.76
C PRO A 141 18.68 -30.04 -18.71
N ALA A 142 17.50 -30.36 -19.24
CA ALA A 142 16.94 -31.72 -19.21
C ALA A 142 17.85 -32.79 -19.85
N GLN A 143 18.66 -32.42 -20.84
CA GLN A 143 19.63 -33.32 -21.47
C GLN A 143 20.83 -33.70 -20.59
N THR A 144 21.18 -32.89 -19.57
CA THR A 144 22.32 -33.17 -18.67
C THR A 144 21.93 -33.25 -17.19
N GLN A 145 20.69 -32.92 -16.83
CA GLN A 145 20.17 -33.12 -15.49
C GLN A 145 19.94 -34.62 -15.27
N THR A 146 20.56 -35.17 -14.23
CA THR A 146 20.45 -36.58 -13.87
C THR A 146 19.70 -36.79 -12.55
N PHE A 147 19.28 -38.01 -12.31
CA PHE A 147 18.76 -38.48 -11.02
C PHE A 147 19.06 -39.98 -10.87
N PRO A 148 19.14 -40.49 -9.62
CA PRO A 148 19.31 -41.92 -9.37
C PRO A 148 18.01 -42.67 -9.72
N LEU A 149 18.11 -43.59 -10.68
CA LEU A 149 17.04 -44.46 -11.14
C LEU A 149 17.35 -45.91 -10.74
N GLN A 150 16.48 -46.51 -9.93
CA GLN A 150 16.56 -47.93 -9.60
C GLN A 150 15.94 -48.76 -10.72
N LEU A 151 16.70 -49.69 -11.28
CA LEU A 151 16.25 -50.64 -12.30
C LEU A 151 15.54 -51.83 -11.65
N GLU A 152 14.81 -52.61 -12.44
CA GLU A 152 14.15 -53.85 -11.98
C GLU A 152 15.14 -54.89 -11.43
N SER A 153 16.41 -54.83 -11.87
CA SER A 153 17.50 -55.64 -11.34
C SER A 153 17.96 -55.24 -9.93
N GLY A 154 17.39 -54.18 -9.34
CA GLY A 154 17.80 -53.61 -8.06
C GLY A 154 19.00 -52.66 -8.13
N GLN A 155 19.70 -52.58 -9.27
CA GLN A 155 20.82 -51.67 -9.49
C GLN A 155 20.34 -50.21 -9.67
N THR A 156 21.02 -49.26 -9.02
CA THR A 156 20.78 -47.82 -9.19
C THR A 156 21.75 -47.24 -10.21
N ILE A 157 21.22 -46.59 -11.25
CA ILE A 157 22.00 -45.89 -12.27
C ILE A 157 21.67 -44.39 -12.28
N GLU A 158 22.64 -43.55 -12.66
CA GLU A 158 22.37 -42.14 -12.96
C GLU A 158 21.77 -42.03 -14.37
N CYS A 159 20.51 -41.62 -14.46
CA CYS A 159 19.81 -41.45 -15.73
C CYS A 159 19.49 -39.96 -15.96
N THR A 160 19.71 -39.47 -17.19
CA THR A 160 19.30 -38.11 -17.54
C THR A 160 17.78 -38.03 -17.68
N VAL A 161 17.21 -36.86 -17.39
CA VAL A 161 15.76 -36.64 -17.55
C VAL A 161 15.34 -36.88 -19.00
N ALA A 162 16.08 -36.36 -19.98
CA ALA A 162 15.77 -36.57 -21.40
C ALA A 162 15.77 -38.07 -21.78
N LYS A 163 16.77 -38.84 -21.34
CA LYS A 163 16.85 -40.28 -21.62
C LYS A 163 15.70 -41.04 -20.97
N TYR A 164 15.39 -40.77 -19.70
CA TYR A 164 14.28 -41.39 -19.00
C TYR A 164 12.93 -41.17 -19.70
N PHE A 165 12.66 -39.96 -20.17
CA PHE A 165 11.41 -39.67 -20.89
C PHE A 165 11.32 -40.36 -22.25
N TYR A 166 12.45 -40.50 -22.96
CA TYR A 166 12.52 -41.27 -24.19
C TYR A 166 12.33 -42.77 -23.97
N ASP A 167 13.03 -43.35 -22.99
CA ASP A 167 13.01 -44.80 -22.73
C ASP A 167 11.67 -45.26 -22.15
N LYS A 168 11.14 -44.54 -21.15
CA LYS A 168 9.92 -44.93 -20.42
C LYS A 168 8.62 -44.51 -21.10
N TYR A 169 8.57 -43.28 -21.63
CA TYR A 169 7.34 -42.72 -22.18
C TYR A 169 7.34 -42.59 -23.71
N ARG A 170 8.46 -42.94 -24.37
CA ARG A 170 8.64 -42.77 -25.83
C ARG A 170 8.44 -41.33 -26.29
N ILE A 171 8.83 -40.37 -25.44
CA ILE A 171 8.76 -38.93 -25.74
C ILE A 171 10.15 -38.41 -26.05
N GLN A 172 10.37 -37.99 -27.30
CA GLN A 172 11.56 -37.22 -27.67
C GLN A 172 11.33 -35.75 -27.32
N LEU A 173 12.12 -35.22 -26.39
CA LEU A 173 11.93 -33.85 -25.93
C LEU A 173 12.23 -32.84 -27.04
N LYS A 174 11.35 -31.85 -27.22
CA LYS A 174 11.52 -30.75 -28.19
C LYS A 174 12.47 -29.67 -27.68
N TYR A 175 12.50 -29.46 -26.37
CA TYR A 175 13.30 -28.45 -25.69
C TYR A 175 14.27 -29.06 -24.66
N PRO A 176 15.16 -30.00 -25.06
CA PRO A 176 16.05 -30.69 -24.12
C PRO A 176 17.11 -29.78 -23.48
N HIS A 177 17.36 -28.61 -24.08
CA HIS A 177 18.26 -27.55 -23.60
C HIS A 177 17.65 -26.65 -22.52
N LEU A 178 16.36 -26.77 -22.22
CA LEU A 178 15.70 -26.03 -21.13
C LEU A 178 15.86 -26.75 -19.78
N PRO A 179 15.84 -26.03 -18.64
CA PRO A 179 15.90 -26.62 -17.31
C PRO A 179 14.64 -27.43 -16.99
N CYS A 180 14.73 -28.31 -15.98
CA CYS A 180 13.60 -29.05 -15.46
C CYS A 180 12.95 -28.34 -14.27
N LEU A 181 11.67 -28.63 -14.04
CA LEU A 181 10.96 -28.27 -12.82
C LEU A 181 11.20 -29.34 -11.77
N GLN A 182 11.75 -28.96 -10.62
CA GLN A 182 11.79 -29.83 -9.45
C GLN A 182 10.46 -29.69 -8.72
N VAL A 183 9.83 -30.83 -8.40
CA VAL A 183 8.51 -30.86 -7.79
C VAL A 183 8.45 -31.78 -6.57
N GLY A 184 7.49 -31.50 -5.68
CA GLY A 184 7.29 -32.28 -4.46
C GLY A 184 8.26 -31.86 -3.35
N GLN A 185 8.92 -32.82 -2.71
CA GLN A 185 9.87 -32.55 -1.62
C GLN A 185 11.21 -32.06 -2.20
N GLU A 186 11.73 -30.94 -1.69
CA GLU A 186 13.00 -30.35 -2.16
C GLU A 186 14.20 -31.29 -1.96
N GLN A 187 14.16 -32.20 -0.98
CA GLN A 187 15.20 -33.21 -0.77
C GLN A 187 15.13 -34.39 -1.75
N LYS A 188 14.08 -34.48 -2.58
CA LYS A 188 13.89 -35.54 -3.57
C LYS A 188 14.20 -35.06 -4.98
N HIS A 189 14.43 -36.03 -5.86
CA HIS A 189 14.94 -35.83 -7.22
C HIS A 189 13.84 -35.99 -8.28
N THR A 190 12.64 -35.46 -8.05
CA THR A 190 11.55 -35.52 -9.03
C THR A 190 11.61 -34.33 -9.98
N TYR A 191 12.06 -34.58 -11.20
CA TYR A 191 12.26 -33.56 -12.23
C TYR A 191 11.29 -33.76 -13.40
N LEU A 192 10.64 -32.68 -13.83
CA LEU A 192 9.71 -32.67 -14.96
C LEU A 192 10.18 -31.68 -16.04
N PRO A 193 10.31 -32.10 -17.32
CA PRO A 193 10.52 -31.17 -18.42
C PRO A 193 9.35 -30.18 -18.53
N PRO A 194 9.60 -28.88 -18.79
CA PRO A 194 8.53 -27.89 -18.91
C PRO A 194 7.50 -28.20 -20.00
N GLU A 195 7.91 -28.87 -21.08
CA GLU A 195 7.03 -29.22 -22.21
C GLU A 195 5.97 -30.28 -21.89
N VAL A 196 6.12 -31.02 -20.79
CA VAL A 196 5.13 -32.01 -20.33
C VAL A 196 4.28 -31.51 -19.17
N CYS A 197 4.25 -30.19 -18.95
CA CYS A 197 3.61 -29.54 -17.81
C CYS A 197 2.70 -28.39 -18.25
N ASN A 198 1.51 -28.30 -17.64
CA ASN A 198 0.62 -27.14 -17.72
C ASN A 198 0.48 -26.46 -16.36
N ILE A 199 0.34 -25.14 -16.34
CA ILE A 199 -0.05 -24.39 -15.15
C ILE A 199 -1.50 -24.74 -14.80
N VAL A 200 -1.75 -25.17 -13.55
CA VAL A 200 -3.10 -25.51 -13.10
C VAL A 200 -3.97 -24.25 -12.99
N ARG A 201 -5.21 -24.30 -13.50
CA ARG A 201 -6.19 -23.22 -13.39
C ARG A 201 -6.58 -22.85 -11.95
N GLY A 202 -7.12 -21.66 -11.75
CA GLY A 202 -7.70 -21.23 -10.46
C GLY A 202 -6.66 -20.95 -9.38
N GLN A 203 -5.40 -20.71 -9.75
CA GLN A 203 -4.35 -20.32 -8.82
C GLN A 203 -4.24 -18.82 -8.72
N ARG A 204 -4.65 -18.25 -7.58
CA ARG A 204 -4.53 -16.81 -7.31
C ARG A 204 -3.07 -16.36 -7.35
N CYS A 205 -2.80 -15.25 -8.01
CA CYS A 205 -1.50 -14.58 -7.93
C CYS A 205 -1.39 -13.82 -6.60
N ILE A 206 -0.53 -14.32 -5.71
CA ILE A 206 -0.26 -13.71 -4.39
C ILE A 206 0.93 -12.75 -4.48
N LYS A 207 1.82 -12.96 -5.45
CA LYS A 207 3.00 -12.11 -5.70
C LYS A 207 2.56 -10.72 -6.11
N LYS A 208 3.36 -9.71 -5.74
CA LYS A 208 3.10 -8.32 -6.12
C LYS A 208 3.10 -8.18 -7.64
N LEU A 209 2.08 -7.53 -8.18
CA LEU A 209 2.03 -7.17 -9.59
C LEU A 209 3.09 -6.12 -9.93
N THR A 210 3.60 -6.16 -11.16
CA THR A 210 4.47 -5.09 -11.67
C THR A 210 3.70 -3.78 -11.81
N ASP A 211 4.40 -2.65 -11.96
CA ASP A 211 3.74 -1.34 -12.11
C ASP A 211 2.85 -1.31 -13.38
N THR A 212 3.31 -1.95 -14.46
CA THR A 212 2.54 -2.13 -15.71
C THR A 212 1.31 -3.00 -15.50
N GLN A 213 1.46 -4.17 -14.87
CA GLN A 213 0.33 -5.06 -14.55
C GLN A 213 -0.69 -4.38 -13.63
N THR A 214 -0.22 -3.61 -12.65
CA THR A 214 -1.08 -2.84 -11.74
C THR A 214 -1.87 -1.78 -12.50
N SER A 215 -1.22 -1.07 -13.43
CA SER A 215 -1.90 -0.09 -14.30
C SER A 215 -2.97 -0.76 -15.17
N THR A 216 -2.66 -1.89 -15.81
CA THR A 216 -3.63 -2.67 -16.60
C THR A 216 -4.79 -3.16 -15.75
N MET A 217 -4.50 -3.71 -14.55
CA MET A 217 -5.54 -4.16 -13.62
C MET A 217 -6.45 -3.01 -13.17
N ILE A 218 -5.89 -1.84 -12.86
CA ILE A 218 -6.69 -0.65 -12.49
C ILE A 218 -7.58 -0.22 -13.65
N LYS A 219 -7.05 -0.17 -14.89
CA LYS A 219 -7.85 0.20 -16.07
C LYS A 219 -9.00 -0.78 -16.31
N ALA A 220 -8.73 -2.08 -16.22
CA ALA A 220 -9.73 -3.12 -16.43
C ALA A 220 -10.85 -3.11 -15.36
N THR A 221 -10.56 -2.64 -14.15
CA THR A 221 -11.45 -2.77 -12.98
C THR A 221 -12.03 -1.45 -12.47
N ALA A 222 -11.55 -0.31 -12.97
CA ALA A 222 -12.11 0.99 -12.61
C ALA A 222 -13.53 1.12 -13.17
N ARG A 223 -14.50 1.30 -12.27
CA ARG A 223 -15.91 1.54 -12.58
C ARG A 223 -16.39 2.75 -11.80
N SER A 224 -17.14 3.63 -12.45
CA SER A 224 -17.82 4.74 -11.76
C SER A 224 -18.78 4.21 -10.69
N ALA A 225 -19.23 5.06 -9.77
CA ALA A 225 -20.16 4.63 -8.72
C ALA A 225 -21.47 4.04 -9.29
N PRO A 226 -22.17 4.67 -10.26
CA PRO A 226 -23.39 4.10 -10.83
C PRO A 226 -23.17 2.82 -11.64
N GLU A 227 -22.02 2.66 -12.30
CA GLU A 227 -21.68 1.41 -12.98
C GLU A 227 -21.49 0.28 -11.98
N ARG A 228 -20.73 0.52 -10.91
CA ARG A 228 -20.50 -0.48 -9.88
C ARG A 228 -21.79 -0.86 -9.15
N GLU A 229 -22.64 0.10 -8.84
CA GLU A 229 -23.96 -0.13 -8.27
C GLU A 229 -24.79 -1.08 -9.15
N ARG A 230 -24.86 -0.80 -10.45
CA ARG A 230 -25.54 -1.68 -11.43
C ARG A 230 -24.90 -3.06 -11.52
N GLU A 231 -23.57 -3.15 -11.51
CA GLU A 231 -22.86 -4.44 -11.52
C GLU A 231 -23.19 -5.27 -10.27
N ILE A 232 -23.25 -4.66 -9.08
CA ILE A 232 -23.63 -5.34 -7.83
C ILE A 232 -25.09 -5.79 -7.90
N SER A 233 -26.03 -4.92 -8.29
CA SER A 233 -27.46 -5.27 -8.41
C SER A 233 -27.70 -6.38 -9.43
N ASN A 234 -26.99 -6.35 -10.57
CA ASN A 234 -27.02 -7.41 -11.56
C ASN A 234 -26.44 -8.73 -11.02
N LEU A 235 -25.38 -8.67 -10.22
CA LEU A 235 -24.79 -9.84 -9.59
C LEU A 235 -25.74 -10.47 -8.58
N VAL A 236 -26.36 -9.68 -7.71
CA VAL A 236 -27.36 -10.15 -6.73
C VAL A 236 -28.53 -10.82 -7.44
N ARG A 237 -29.01 -10.23 -8.55
CA ARG A 237 -30.07 -10.82 -9.39
C ARG A 237 -29.66 -12.15 -10.02
N LYS A 238 -28.46 -12.22 -10.62
CA LYS A 238 -27.94 -13.44 -11.27
C LYS A 238 -27.58 -14.56 -10.31
N ALA A 239 -27.14 -14.21 -9.10
CA ALA A 239 -26.81 -15.18 -8.06
C ALA A 239 -28.05 -15.86 -7.49
N GLU A 240 -29.23 -15.26 -7.69
CA GLU A 240 -30.51 -15.74 -7.18
C GLU A 240 -30.43 -16.15 -5.70
N PHE A 241 -29.81 -15.30 -4.87
CA PHE A 241 -29.61 -15.59 -3.44
C PHE A 241 -30.93 -15.92 -2.73
N SER A 242 -32.05 -15.37 -3.19
CA SER A 242 -33.40 -15.66 -2.68
C SER A 242 -33.89 -17.09 -2.99
N ASN A 243 -33.32 -17.75 -4.00
CA ASN A 243 -33.62 -19.13 -4.40
C ASN A 243 -32.51 -20.11 -3.97
N ASP A 244 -31.57 -19.70 -3.11
CA ASP A 244 -30.52 -20.60 -2.61
C ASP A 244 -31.17 -21.72 -1.77
N PRO A 245 -31.08 -23.00 -2.20
CA PRO A 245 -31.74 -24.11 -1.51
C PRO A 245 -31.21 -24.29 -0.07
N PHE A 246 -29.95 -23.95 0.18
CA PHE A 246 -29.36 -24.02 1.51
C PHE A 246 -29.82 -22.85 2.39
N ALA A 247 -30.06 -21.67 1.82
CA ALA A 247 -30.65 -20.58 2.59
C ALA A 247 -32.11 -20.88 2.96
N HIS A 248 -32.88 -21.42 2.02
CA HIS A 248 -34.27 -21.80 2.20
C HIS A 248 -34.46 -22.88 3.28
N GLU A 249 -33.61 -23.92 3.28
CA GLU A 249 -33.63 -24.99 4.29
C GLU A 249 -33.51 -24.44 5.73
N PHE A 250 -32.74 -23.36 5.90
CA PHE A 250 -32.56 -22.71 7.20
C PHE A 250 -33.54 -21.55 7.45
N GLY A 251 -34.58 -21.39 6.62
CA GLY A 251 -35.58 -20.33 6.75
C GLY A 251 -35.05 -18.92 6.54
N ILE A 252 -33.94 -18.76 5.81
CA ILE A 252 -33.30 -17.46 5.58
C ILE A 252 -33.88 -16.81 4.32
N ALA A 253 -34.57 -15.69 4.48
CA ALA A 253 -35.02 -14.85 3.37
C ALA A 253 -34.05 -13.66 3.15
N ILE A 254 -33.67 -13.42 1.89
CA ILE A 254 -32.75 -12.35 1.50
C ILE A 254 -33.50 -11.34 0.63
N ASN A 255 -33.48 -10.07 1.04
CA ASN A 255 -33.95 -8.96 0.21
C ASN A 255 -32.89 -8.67 -0.87
N PRO A 256 -33.22 -8.78 -2.17
CA PRO A 256 -32.27 -8.54 -3.26
C PRO A 256 -31.99 -7.05 -3.52
N GLN A 257 -32.75 -6.14 -2.90
CA GLN A 257 -32.56 -4.69 -3.06
C GLN A 257 -31.49 -4.18 -2.09
N MET A 258 -30.71 -3.18 -2.52
CA MET A 258 -29.77 -2.50 -1.64
C MET A 258 -30.52 -1.77 -0.52
N THR A 259 -29.96 -1.81 0.69
CA THR A 259 -30.52 -1.09 1.84
C THR A 259 -30.38 0.42 1.63
N GLU A 260 -31.51 1.14 1.62
CA GLU A 260 -31.51 2.59 1.67
C GLU A 260 -31.18 3.10 3.07
N VAL A 261 -30.23 4.03 3.17
CA VAL A 261 -29.80 4.65 4.43
C VAL A 261 -29.76 6.16 4.28
N LYS A 262 -30.16 6.88 5.33
CA LYS A 262 -30.03 8.34 5.39
C LYS A 262 -28.62 8.70 5.88
N GLY A 263 -27.81 9.28 5.00
CA GLY A 263 -26.53 9.88 5.36
C GLY A 263 -26.67 11.37 5.68
N ARG A 264 -25.70 11.91 6.42
CA ARG A 264 -25.51 13.35 6.64
C ARG A 264 -24.27 13.82 5.91
N VAL A 265 -24.25 15.03 5.36
CA VAL A 265 -23.04 15.62 4.78
C VAL A 265 -22.49 16.64 5.75
N LEU A 266 -21.37 16.33 6.40
CA LEU A 266 -20.74 17.21 7.37
C LEU A 266 -20.16 18.46 6.70
N SER A 267 -20.20 19.58 7.41
CA SER A 267 -19.63 20.85 6.96
C SER A 267 -18.10 20.79 6.99
N ALA A 268 -17.48 21.13 5.85
CA ALA A 268 -16.02 21.22 5.76
C ALA A 268 -15.49 22.39 6.62
N PRO A 269 -14.35 22.24 7.31
CA PRO A 269 -13.76 23.32 8.09
C PRO A 269 -13.21 24.42 7.19
N LYS A 270 -13.26 25.66 7.69
CA LYS A 270 -12.44 26.74 7.14
C LYS A 270 -10.98 26.52 7.55
N LEU A 271 -10.07 26.75 6.60
CA LEU A 271 -8.63 26.68 6.80
C LEU A 271 -8.05 28.09 6.82
N LEU A 272 -7.15 28.36 7.76
CA LEU A 272 -6.45 29.63 7.88
C LEU A 272 -5.03 29.51 7.31
N TYR A 273 -4.71 30.41 6.38
CA TYR A 273 -3.39 30.61 5.81
C TYR A 273 -2.72 31.85 6.45
N GLY A 274 -1.45 32.08 6.10
CA GLY A 274 -0.64 33.14 6.68
C GLY A 274 -0.45 34.32 5.74
N GLY A 275 0.75 34.89 5.78
CA GLY A 275 1.08 36.12 5.07
C GLY A 275 0.38 37.36 5.64
N ARG A 276 0.52 38.49 4.93
CA ARG A 276 -0.12 39.76 5.33
C ARG A 276 -1.64 39.70 5.29
N THR A 277 -2.20 38.91 4.37
CA THR A 277 -3.65 38.82 4.15
C THR A 277 -4.35 37.85 5.10
N LYS A 278 -3.63 36.91 5.73
CA LYS A 278 -4.19 35.84 6.57
C LYS A 278 -5.43 35.19 5.93
N ALA A 279 -5.32 34.89 4.64
CA ALA A 279 -6.44 34.44 3.84
C ALA A 279 -7.07 33.15 4.41
N THR A 280 -8.37 32.98 4.20
CA THR A 280 -9.05 31.72 4.54
C THR A 280 -9.39 30.94 3.28
N ALA A 281 -9.42 29.61 3.39
CA ALA A 281 -9.90 28.72 2.35
C ALA A 281 -11.09 27.92 2.89
N LEU A 282 -12.19 27.91 2.14
CA LEU A 282 -13.31 27.00 2.38
C LEU A 282 -13.23 25.87 1.34
N PRO A 283 -13.04 24.61 1.77
CA PRO A 283 -13.08 23.49 0.85
C PRO A 283 -14.43 23.40 0.13
N ASN A 284 -14.39 23.28 -1.19
CA ASN A 284 -15.55 23.01 -2.02
C ASN A 284 -15.43 21.58 -2.56
N GLN A 285 -16.43 20.73 -2.29
CA GLN A 285 -16.41 19.30 -2.66
C GLN A 285 -15.06 18.64 -2.30
N GLY A 286 -14.57 18.89 -1.09
CA GLY A 286 -13.32 18.31 -0.56
C GLY A 286 -12.02 18.84 -1.18
N VAL A 287 -12.05 19.95 -1.92
CA VAL A 287 -10.86 20.53 -2.59
C VAL A 287 -10.79 22.04 -2.33
N TRP A 288 -9.57 22.55 -2.18
CA TRP A 288 -9.26 23.98 -2.24
C TRP A 288 -7.92 24.19 -2.95
N ASP A 289 -7.50 25.45 -3.12
CA ASP A 289 -6.20 25.78 -3.69
C ASP A 289 -5.49 26.88 -2.90
N MET A 290 -4.22 27.09 -3.24
CA MET A 290 -3.36 28.13 -2.67
C MET A 290 -3.31 29.43 -3.47
N ARG A 291 -4.16 29.62 -4.50
CA ARG A 291 -4.12 30.87 -5.28
C ARG A 291 -4.46 32.05 -4.37
N GLY A 292 -3.59 33.05 -4.37
CA GLY A 292 -3.69 34.23 -3.50
C GLY A 292 -3.47 33.95 -2.00
N LYS A 293 -2.87 32.81 -1.63
CA LYS A 293 -2.66 32.40 -0.23
C LYS A 293 -1.20 32.05 0.02
N GLN A 294 -0.68 32.47 1.17
CA GLN A 294 0.67 32.15 1.63
C GLN A 294 0.61 31.19 2.81
N PHE A 295 1.63 30.35 3.00
CA PHE A 295 1.70 29.44 4.13
C PHE A 295 1.48 30.16 5.47
N HIS A 296 0.81 29.47 6.41
CA HIS A 296 0.62 29.97 7.77
C HIS A 296 1.96 30.36 8.41
N THR A 297 2.95 29.49 8.27
CA THR A 297 4.33 29.73 8.67
C THR A 297 5.22 29.18 7.56
N GLY A 298 5.65 30.06 6.66
CA GLY A 298 6.59 29.75 5.60
C GLY A 298 8.03 29.83 6.07
N ILE A 299 8.89 28.95 5.54
CA ILE A 299 10.32 28.95 5.83
C ILE A 299 11.10 29.65 4.72
N ASP A 300 12.03 30.52 5.11
CA ASP A 300 13.00 31.12 4.20
C ASP A 300 14.12 30.12 3.89
N VAL A 301 14.25 29.75 2.62
CA VAL A 301 15.28 28.82 2.14
C VAL A 301 16.44 29.63 1.57
N LYS A 302 17.53 29.72 2.32
CA LYS A 302 18.72 30.51 2.02
C LYS A 302 19.88 29.65 1.50
N VAL A 303 20.14 28.51 2.14
CA VAL A 303 21.24 27.61 1.78
C VAL A 303 20.66 26.28 1.31
N TRP A 304 20.72 26.03 0.00
CA TRP A 304 20.14 24.84 -0.61
C TRP A 304 20.94 24.38 -1.82
N ALA A 305 20.84 23.09 -2.15
CA ALA A 305 21.61 22.45 -3.22
C ALA A 305 20.72 21.63 -4.17
N ILE A 306 21.22 21.40 -5.39
CA ILE A 306 20.66 20.48 -6.38
C ILE A 306 21.67 19.36 -6.66
N ALA A 307 21.23 18.11 -6.49
CA ALA A 307 21.97 16.92 -6.89
C ALA A 307 21.20 16.20 -8.02
N CYS A 308 21.74 16.20 -9.24
CA CYS A 308 21.08 15.60 -10.39
C CYS A 308 21.63 14.20 -10.71
N PHE A 309 20.87 13.16 -10.41
CA PHE A 309 21.21 11.77 -10.74
C PHE A 309 20.63 11.30 -12.08
N ALA A 310 20.01 12.20 -12.84
CA ALA A 310 19.65 11.96 -14.23
C ALA A 310 20.84 12.30 -15.13
N GLN A 311 20.99 11.57 -16.23
CA GLN A 311 22.06 11.83 -17.20
C GLN A 311 21.90 13.23 -17.81
N GLN A 312 23.00 13.95 -17.98
CA GLN A 312 23.03 15.32 -18.51
C GLN A 312 22.42 15.46 -19.91
N GLN A 313 22.50 14.39 -20.72
CA GLN A 313 21.85 14.34 -22.03
C GLN A 313 20.31 14.34 -21.96
N HIS A 314 19.75 13.85 -20.86
CA HIS A 314 18.31 13.76 -20.65
C HIS A 314 17.76 14.96 -19.88
N VAL A 315 18.49 15.44 -18.86
CA VAL A 315 18.18 16.66 -18.12
C VAL A 315 19.33 17.63 -18.35
N LYS A 316 19.12 18.63 -19.19
CA LYS A 316 20.14 19.61 -19.55
C LYS A 316 20.25 20.68 -18.46
N GLU A 317 21.37 21.41 -18.44
CA GLU A 317 21.55 22.52 -17.49
C GLU A 317 20.47 23.60 -17.63
N ASN A 318 20.00 23.85 -18.86
CA ASN A 318 18.91 24.79 -19.09
C ASN A 318 17.60 24.33 -18.43
N ASP A 319 17.33 23.02 -18.39
CA ASP A 319 16.16 22.47 -17.72
C ASP A 319 16.26 22.71 -16.20
N LEU A 320 17.45 22.56 -15.63
CA LEU A 320 17.72 22.84 -14.21
C LEU A 320 17.52 24.32 -13.87
N ARG A 321 18.01 25.23 -14.72
CA ARG A 321 17.86 26.68 -14.55
C ARG A 321 16.38 27.09 -14.64
N ASN A 322 15.67 26.59 -15.66
CA ASN A 322 14.24 26.87 -15.84
C ASN A 322 13.40 26.33 -14.69
N PHE A 323 13.68 25.09 -14.26
CA PHE A 323 13.03 24.51 -13.08
C PHE A 323 13.25 25.36 -11.84
N THR A 324 14.49 25.79 -11.60
CA THR A 324 14.86 26.63 -10.44
C THR A 324 14.11 27.95 -10.45
N ALA A 325 14.11 28.68 -11.56
CA ALA A 325 13.43 29.97 -11.67
C ALA A 325 11.92 29.84 -11.45
N GLN A 326 11.28 28.82 -12.03
CA GLN A 326 9.85 28.58 -11.82
C GLN A 326 9.54 28.16 -10.38
N LEU A 327 10.40 27.34 -9.78
CA LEU A 327 10.23 26.92 -8.39
C LEU A 327 10.35 28.09 -7.42
N GLN A 328 11.34 28.96 -7.60
CA GLN A 328 11.52 30.19 -6.81
C GLN A 328 10.31 31.12 -6.91
N ARG A 329 9.78 31.32 -8.13
CA ARG A 329 8.57 32.12 -8.33
C ARG A 329 7.39 31.57 -7.53
N ILE A 330 7.09 30.27 -7.70
CA ILE A 330 5.96 29.63 -7.02
C ILE A 330 6.17 29.55 -5.50
N SER A 331 7.40 29.36 -5.04
CA SER A 331 7.71 29.32 -3.61
C SER A 331 7.54 30.69 -2.95
N ASN A 332 7.97 31.77 -3.63
CA ASN A 332 7.74 33.15 -3.20
C ASN A 332 6.25 33.48 -3.12
N ASP A 333 5.46 33.11 -4.14
CA ASP A 333 4.00 33.30 -4.16
C ASP A 333 3.32 32.56 -3.01
N ALA A 334 3.83 31.37 -2.65
CA ALA A 334 3.35 30.57 -1.53
C ALA A 334 3.86 31.05 -0.16
N GLY A 335 4.73 32.07 -0.09
CA GLY A 335 5.29 32.59 1.16
C GLY A 335 6.40 31.73 1.77
N MET A 336 7.07 30.89 0.98
CA MET A 336 8.28 30.14 1.34
C MET A 336 9.41 30.57 0.38
N PRO A 337 10.01 31.75 0.60
CA PRO A 337 10.94 32.30 -0.36
C PRO A 337 12.21 31.45 -0.46
N ILE A 338 12.58 31.08 -1.69
CA ILE A 338 13.87 30.44 -1.98
C ILE A 338 14.80 31.55 -2.48
N VAL A 339 15.73 31.96 -1.62
CA VAL A 339 16.59 33.12 -1.81
C VAL A 339 17.86 32.70 -2.54
N GLY A 340 18.18 33.38 -3.64
CA GLY A 340 19.41 33.15 -4.40
C GLY A 340 19.47 31.82 -5.15
N GLN A 341 20.51 31.65 -5.95
CA GLN A 341 20.79 30.41 -6.67
C GLN A 341 21.24 29.30 -5.70
N PRO A 342 21.08 28.01 -6.05
CA PRO A 342 21.57 26.93 -5.20
C PRO A 342 23.08 27.05 -4.98
N CYS A 343 23.55 26.82 -3.76
CA CYS A 343 24.97 26.91 -3.42
C CYS A 343 25.81 25.80 -4.08
N PHE A 344 25.14 24.73 -4.55
CA PHE A 344 25.74 23.62 -5.26
C PHE A 344 24.74 23.05 -6.28
N CYS A 345 25.19 22.81 -7.51
CA CYS A 345 24.39 22.15 -8.54
C CYS A 345 25.30 21.26 -9.41
N LYS A 346 25.24 19.94 -9.22
CA LYS A 346 26.09 18.98 -9.96
C LYS A 346 25.32 17.72 -10.39
N TYR A 347 25.82 17.10 -11.45
CA TYR A 347 25.40 15.78 -11.88
C TYR A 347 26.19 14.69 -11.12
N ALA A 348 25.54 13.56 -10.86
CA ALA A 348 26.16 12.35 -10.35
C ALA A 348 25.51 11.11 -10.95
N VAL A 349 26.23 9.98 -10.90
CA VAL A 349 25.75 8.70 -11.44
C VAL A 349 26.04 7.62 -10.41
N GLY A 350 25.07 6.74 -10.19
CA GLY A 350 25.20 5.61 -9.27
C GLY A 350 24.78 5.92 -7.83
N VAL A 351 24.54 4.85 -7.08
CA VAL A 351 24.11 4.90 -5.67
C VAL A 351 25.26 5.35 -4.78
N ASP A 352 26.47 4.89 -5.08
CA ASP A 352 27.68 5.12 -4.27
C ASP A 352 28.11 6.59 -4.18
N GLN A 353 27.57 7.45 -5.05
CA GLN A 353 27.86 8.89 -5.05
C GLN A 353 27.00 9.69 -4.06
N VAL A 354 25.93 9.11 -3.51
CA VAL A 354 25.00 9.83 -2.64
C VAL A 354 25.66 10.21 -1.32
N GLU A 355 26.22 9.24 -0.59
CA GLU A 355 26.81 9.49 0.73
C GLU A 355 28.02 10.44 0.68
N PRO A 356 29.03 10.25 -0.21
CA PRO A 356 30.16 11.17 -0.32
C PRO A 356 29.72 12.60 -0.67
N MET A 357 28.78 12.75 -1.61
CA MET A 357 28.26 14.07 -2.00
C MET A 357 27.56 14.76 -0.83
N PHE A 358 26.72 14.04 -0.07
CA PHE A 358 25.98 14.66 1.03
C PHE A 358 26.88 14.99 2.21
N LYS A 359 27.91 14.17 2.48
CA LYS A 359 28.97 14.49 3.46
C LYS A 359 29.69 15.77 3.08
N TYR A 360 30.10 15.90 1.82
CA TYR A 360 30.70 17.12 1.28
C TYR A 360 29.76 18.32 1.46
N LEU A 361 28.48 18.20 1.07
CA LEU A 361 27.51 19.28 1.22
C LEU A 361 27.36 19.75 2.67
N LYS A 362 27.28 18.82 3.63
CA LYS A 362 27.13 19.15 5.06
C LYS A 362 28.37 19.82 5.64
N GLN A 363 29.57 19.43 5.19
CA GLN A 363 30.85 19.96 5.68
C GLN A 363 31.19 21.31 5.04
N THR A 364 30.90 21.50 3.75
CA THR A 364 31.29 22.69 3.00
C THR A 364 30.30 23.84 3.14
N PHE A 365 28.99 23.54 3.19
CA PHE A 365 27.95 24.57 3.21
C PHE A 365 27.30 24.62 4.60
N ALA A 366 27.86 25.47 5.47
CA ALA A 366 27.33 25.70 6.81
C ALA A 366 25.85 26.08 6.76
N GLY A 367 25.01 25.37 7.53
CA GLY A 367 23.57 25.63 7.57
C GLY A 367 22.79 25.16 6.35
N ILE A 368 23.28 24.21 5.55
CA ILE A 368 22.52 23.61 4.44
C ILE A 368 21.12 23.16 4.92
N GLN A 369 20.08 23.75 4.33
CA GLN A 369 18.69 23.52 4.72
C GLN A 369 18.05 22.39 3.92
N LEU A 370 18.33 22.33 2.60
CA LEU A 370 17.63 21.43 1.69
C LEU A 370 18.53 20.95 0.56
N VAL A 371 18.44 19.66 0.23
CA VAL A 371 18.97 19.09 -1.01
C VAL A 371 17.82 18.64 -1.90
N VAL A 372 17.66 19.29 -3.05
CA VAL A 372 16.73 18.88 -4.11
C VAL A 372 17.43 17.83 -4.98
N VAL A 373 16.87 16.63 -5.04
CA VAL A 373 17.49 15.50 -5.75
C VAL A 373 16.70 15.12 -6.98
N ILE A 374 17.30 15.18 -8.16
CA ILE A 374 16.63 14.89 -9.42
C ILE A 374 16.93 13.44 -9.81
N LEU A 375 15.89 12.65 -10.05
CA LEU A 375 16.00 11.21 -10.32
C LEU A 375 15.48 10.87 -11.72
N PRO A 376 16.12 9.94 -12.47
CA PRO A 376 15.71 9.58 -13.83
C PRO A 376 14.39 8.79 -13.89
N GLY A 377 13.84 8.36 -12.75
CA GLY A 377 12.65 7.53 -12.67
C GLY A 377 12.68 6.65 -11.42
N LYS A 378 12.29 5.38 -11.56
CA LYS A 378 12.45 4.38 -10.50
C LYS A 378 13.91 3.93 -10.45
N THR A 379 14.58 4.16 -9.33
CA THR A 379 16.02 3.90 -9.17
C THR A 379 16.33 3.56 -7.71
N PRO A 380 17.32 2.67 -7.43
CA PRO A 380 17.78 2.41 -6.06
C PRO A 380 18.32 3.67 -5.37
N VAL A 381 18.78 4.67 -6.12
CA VAL A 381 19.28 5.96 -5.60
C VAL A 381 18.26 6.64 -4.66
N TYR A 382 16.95 6.46 -4.89
CA TYR A 382 15.94 7.02 -3.99
C TYR A 382 16.06 6.49 -2.57
N ALA A 383 16.26 5.17 -2.40
CA ALA A 383 16.37 4.55 -1.09
C ALA A 383 17.60 5.07 -0.36
N GLU A 384 18.74 5.12 -1.06
CA GLU A 384 20.01 5.60 -0.51
C GLU A 384 19.96 7.08 -0.13
N VAL A 385 19.34 7.95 -0.95
CA VAL A 385 19.12 9.36 -0.62
C VAL A 385 18.33 9.52 0.68
N LYS A 386 17.35 8.63 0.93
CA LYS A 386 16.57 8.64 2.17
C LYS A 386 17.31 8.06 3.35
N ARG A 387 18.13 7.02 3.15
CA ARG A 387 19.01 6.50 4.19
C ARG A 387 20.02 7.58 4.62
N VAL A 388 20.81 8.07 3.67
CA VAL A 388 21.83 9.09 3.95
C VAL A 388 21.22 10.37 4.52
N GLY A 389 20.13 10.86 3.93
CA GLY A 389 19.46 12.08 4.39
C GLY A 389 18.80 11.94 5.75
N ASP A 390 17.96 10.90 5.94
CA ASP A 390 17.11 10.80 7.13
C ASP A 390 17.83 10.13 8.32
N THR A 391 18.71 9.15 8.09
CA THR A 391 19.31 8.33 9.16
C THR A 391 20.79 8.64 9.42
N VAL A 392 21.58 8.91 8.38
CA VAL A 392 23.04 9.11 8.53
C VAL A 392 23.39 10.55 8.87
N LEU A 393 22.87 11.51 8.10
CA LEU A 393 23.33 12.90 8.15
C LEU A 393 22.28 13.89 8.64
N GLY A 394 20.99 13.52 8.71
CA GLY A 394 19.93 14.43 9.17
C GLY A 394 19.71 15.65 8.27
N ILE A 395 19.85 15.49 6.94
CA ILE A 395 19.68 16.57 5.96
C ILE A 395 18.32 16.42 5.28
N ALA A 396 17.53 17.50 5.21
CA ALA A 396 16.26 17.47 4.52
C ALA A 396 16.45 17.26 3.01
N THR A 397 15.74 16.29 2.45
CA THR A 397 15.82 15.95 1.02
C THR A 397 14.48 15.99 0.33
N GLN A 398 14.45 16.59 -0.86
CA GLN A 398 13.27 16.61 -1.73
C GLN A 398 13.60 16.04 -3.12
N CYS A 399 13.16 14.80 -3.36
CA CYS A 399 13.35 14.15 -4.65
C CYS A 399 12.30 14.60 -5.67
N VAL A 400 12.72 14.80 -6.93
CA VAL A 400 11.85 15.16 -8.06
C VAL A 400 12.21 14.26 -9.25
N GLN A 401 11.21 13.76 -9.97
CA GLN A 401 11.47 12.98 -11.19
C GLN A 401 11.89 13.90 -12.33
N ALA A 402 12.86 13.46 -13.15
CA ALA A 402 13.39 14.19 -14.30
C ALA A 402 12.30 14.77 -15.21
N LYS A 403 11.26 13.98 -15.53
CA LYS A 403 10.12 14.45 -16.34
C LYS A 403 9.41 15.70 -15.78
N ASN A 404 9.38 15.87 -14.45
CA ASN A 404 8.75 17.01 -13.77
C ASN A 404 9.69 18.22 -13.66
N VAL A 405 10.98 18.03 -13.92
CA VAL A 405 11.98 19.10 -14.06
C VAL A 405 12.00 19.61 -15.49
N ILE A 406 12.03 18.69 -16.46
CA ILE A 406 11.99 18.99 -17.90
C ILE A 406 10.69 19.71 -18.26
N LYS A 407 9.55 19.23 -17.74
CA LYS A 407 8.24 19.85 -17.94
C LYS A 407 7.59 20.21 -16.61
N THR A 408 7.80 21.44 -16.19
CA THR A 408 7.19 21.98 -14.97
C THR A 408 5.72 22.36 -15.19
N THR A 409 4.93 22.27 -14.12
CA THR A 409 3.59 22.87 -14.08
C THR A 409 3.43 23.59 -12.74
N PRO A 410 2.70 24.73 -12.68
CA PRO A 410 2.49 25.46 -11.44
C PRO A 410 1.89 24.60 -10.32
N GLN A 411 0.95 23.70 -10.68
CA GLN A 411 0.34 22.79 -9.72
C GLN A 411 1.34 21.79 -9.13
N THR A 412 2.22 21.21 -9.95
CA THR A 412 3.27 20.29 -9.48
C THR A 412 4.26 21.00 -8.58
N LEU A 413 4.69 22.21 -8.95
CA LEU A 413 5.63 23.01 -8.15
C LEU A 413 5.00 23.49 -6.83
N SER A 414 3.73 23.91 -6.85
CA SER A 414 3.00 24.27 -5.62
C SER A 414 2.92 23.08 -4.66
N ASN A 415 2.56 21.88 -5.15
CA ASN A 415 2.57 20.65 -4.35
C ASN A 415 3.98 20.26 -3.86
N LEU A 416 5.03 20.65 -4.59
CA LEU A 416 6.41 20.46 -4.15
C LEU A 416 6.73 21.39 -2.97
N CYS A 417 6.34 22.66 -3.06
CA CYS A 417 6.49 23.64 -1.98
C CYS A 417 5.77 23.22 -0.70
N LEU A 418 4.57 22.63 -0.81
CA LEU A 418 3.85 22.06 0.35
C LEU A 418 4.74 21.10 1.17
N LYS A 419 5.48 20.23 0.47
CA LYS A 419 6.34 19.21 1.09
C LYS A 419 7.63 19.83 1.63
N MET A 420 8.23 20.76 0.89
CA MET A 420 9.49 21.41 1.29
C MET A 420 9.29 22.25 2.54
N ASN A 421 8.24 23.07 2.61
CA ASN A 421 7.96 23.92 3.77
C ASN A 421 7.89 23.11 5.07
N VAL A 422 7.14 22.00 5.03
CA VAL A 422 6.94 21.13 6.20
C VAL A 422 8.19 20.33 6.59
N LYS A 423 9.00 19.89 5.61
CA LYS A 423 10.29 19.25 5.89
C LYS A 423 11.30 20.19 6.55
N LEU A 424 11.12 21.49 6.37
CA LEU A 424 11.94 22.52 6.97
C LEU A 424 11.33 23.09 8.27
N GLY A 425 10.22 22.51 8.74
CA GLY A 425 9.57 22.88 10.01
C GLY A 425 8.45 23.91 9.90
N GLY A 426 8.10 24.34 8.68
CA GLY A 426 7.00 25.26 8.43
C GLY A 426 5.61 24.65 8.61
N VAL A 427 4.60 25.51 8.63
CA VAL A 427 3.18 25.17 8.77
C VAL A 427 2.43 25.68 7.54
N ASN A 428 1.82 24.78 6.78
CA ASN A 428 1.18 25.16 5.52
C ASN A 428 -0.12 25.94 5.75
N SER A 429 -1.01 25.39 6.57
CA SER A 429 -2.30 25.96 6.95
C SER A 429 -2.79 25.30 8.23
N ILE A 430 -3.68 25.95 8.95
CA ILE A 430 -4.28 25.41 10.18
C ILE A 430 -5.81 25.37 10.06
N LEU A 431 -6.48 24.56 10.87
CA LEU A 431 -7.91 24.68 11.07
C LEU A 431 -8.22 26.05 11.68
N LEU A 432 -9.24 26.75 11.18
CA LEU A 432 -9.65 28.03 11.75
C LEU A 432 -10.02 27.82 13.24
N PRO A 433 -9.36 28.50 14.20
CA PRO A 433 -9.48 28.12 15.61
C PRO A 433 -10.92 28.07 16.17
N ASN A 434 -11.78 28.98 15.72
CA ASN A 434 -13.15 29.14 16.21
C ASN A 434 -14.13 28.06 15.74
N VAL A 435 -13.76 27.24 14.74
CA VAL A 435 -14.62 26.16 14.23
C VAL A 435 -14.21 24.78 14.77
N ARG A 436 -13.20 24.73 15.65
CA ARG A 436 -12.68 23.48 16.20
C ARG A 436 -13.62 22.94 17.31
N PRO A 437 -13.76 21.61 17.44
CA PRO A 437 -14.50 20.98 18.54
C PRO A 437 -13.95 21.35 19.92
N ARG A 438 -14.79 21.18 20.96
CA ARG A 438 -14.48 21.53 22.36
C ARG A 438 -13.27 20.79 22.92
N ILE A 439 -12.91 19.64 22.36
CA ILE A 439 -11.72 18.86 22.76
C ILE A 439 -10.42 19.70 22.71
N PHE A 440 -10.37 20.71 21.85
CA PHE A 440 -9.23 21.63 21.70
C PHE A 440 -9.12 22.70 22.81
N ASN A 441 -10.09 22.79 23.72
CA ASN A 441 -10.07 23.76 24.83
C ASN A 441 -9.06 23.40 25.91
N GLU A 442 -8.59 22.16 25.95
CA GLU A 442 -7.47 21.73 26.78
C GLU A 442 -6.38 21.09 25.91
N PRO A 443 -5.15 20.93 26.43
CA PRO A 443 -4.07 20.28 25.70
C PRO A 443 -4.45 18.85 25.28
N VAL A 444 -4.50 18.62 23.96
CA VAL A 444 -4.80 17.31 23.36
C VAL A 444 -3.68 16.90 22.40
N ILE A 445 -3.31 15.63 22.43
CA ILE A 445 -2.38 15.03 21.46
C ILE A 445 -3.12 14.02 20.57
N PHE A 446 -2.87 14.11 19.27
CA PHE A 446 -3.42 13.19 18.26
C PHE A 446 -2.36 12.20 17.83
N PHE A 447 -2.62 10.92 18.08
CA PHE A 447 -1.80 9.82 17.61
C PHE A 447 -2.35 9.20 16.33
N GLY A 448 -1.45 8.83 15.44
CA GLY A 448 -1.72 7.93 14.32
C GLY A 448 -0.84 6.70 14.43
N CYS A 449 -1.42 5.51 14.28
CA CYS A 449 -0.71 4.25 14.42
C CYS A 449 -0.98 3.37 13.19
N ASP A 450 0.07 2.85 12.55
CA ASP A 450 -0.02 1.94 11.39
C ASP A 450 1.01 0.81 11.51
N ILE A 451 0.65 -0.36 10.96
CA ILE A 451 1.56 -1.49 10.78
C ILE A 451 1.61 -1.87 9.30
N THR A 452 2.81 -1.84 8.74
CA THR A 452 3.05 -2.30 7.36
C THR A 452 3.75 -3.66 7.37
N HIS A 453 3.00 -4.70 7.02
CA HIS A 453 3.54 -6.03 6.81
C HIS A 453 4.33 -6.16 5.49
N PRO A 454 5.25 -7.14 5.40
CA PRO A 454 5.87 -7.52 4.15
C PRO A 454 4.86 -7.96 3.07
N PRO A 455 5.24 -7.90 1.79
CA PRO A 455 4.45 -8.45 0.69
C PRO A 455 4.00 -9.90 0.96
N ALA A 456 2.85 -10.27 0.42
CA ALA A 456 2.33 -11.62 0.59
C ALA A 456 3.29 -12.65 -0.05
N GLY A 457 3.54 -13.75 0.66
CA GLY A 457 4.52 -14.78 0.28
C GLY A 457 5.95 -14.55 0.79
N ASP A 458 6.26 -13.37 1.34
CA ASP A 458 7.49 -13.16 2.11
C ASP A 458 7.34 -13.80 3.50
N SER A 459 8.37 -14.51 3.96
CA SER A 459 8.42 -15.20 5.25
C SER A 459 9.59 -14.74 6.14
N ARG A 460 10.35 -13.72 5.73
CA ARG A 460 11.58 -13.29 6.42
C ARG A 460 11.54 -11.84 6.88
N LYS A 461 10.96 -10.94 6.07
CA LYS A 461 11.00 -9.50 6.36
C LYS A 461 10.17 -9.18 7.61
N PRO A 462 10.59 -8.22 8.44
CA PRO A 462 9.83 -7.83 9.62
C PRO A 462 8.59 -7.02 9.24
N SER A 463 7.60 -6.98 10.15
CA SER A 463 6.59 -5.93 10.13
C SER A 463 7.20 -4.63 10.65
N ILE A 464 6.67 -3.50 10.20
CA ILE A 464 7.11 -2.18 10.67
C ILE A 464 5.93 -1.49 11.31
N ALA A 465 6.06 -1.13 12.59
CA ALA A 465 5.10 -0.32 13.31
C ALA A 465 5.55 1.13 13.34
N ALA A 466 4.62 2.05 13.07
CA ALA A 466 4.86 3.48 13.09
C ALA A 466 3.79 4.18 13.94
N VAL A 467 4.25 5.09 14.80
CA VAL A 467 3.37 5.94 15.61
C VAL A 467 3.80 7.38 15.42
N VAL A 468 2.86 8.25 15.07
CA VAL A 468 3.06 9.69 14.96
C VAL A 468 2.24 10.42 16.00
N GLY A 469 2.74 11.54 16.53
CA GLY A 469 2.04 12.40 17.47
C GLY A 469 2.01 13.84 16.99
N SER A 470 0.89 14.54 17.14
CA SER A 470 0.82 15.98 16.89
C SER A 470 1.73 16.74 17.85
N MET A 471 2.35 17.83 17.41
CA MET A 471 3.39 18.56 18.17
C MET A 471 3.03 20.02 18.45
N ASP A 472 1.78 20.41 18.16
CA ASP A 472 1.23 21.75 18.38
C ASP A 472 -0.28 21.66 18.63
N ALA A 473 -0.88 22.77 19.05
CA ALA A 473 -2.33 22.88 19.29
C ALA A 473 -3.15 23.03 17.99
N HIS A 474 -2.51 23.23 16.83
CA HIS A 474 -3.17 23.35 15.51
C HIS A 474 -3.43 22.00 14.83
N PRO A 475 -3.18 20.90 15.53
CA PRO A 475 -2.39 19.73 15.09
C PRO A 475 -1.91 19.74 13.64
N SER A 476 -0.96 20.62 13.30
CA SER A 476 -0.35 20.68 11.96
C SER A 476 0.98 19.94 11.87
N ARG A 477 1.86 20.09 12.86
CA ARG A 477 3.17 19.42 12.90
C ARG A 477 3.04 18.07 13.60
N TYR A 478 3.75 17.08 13.11
CA TYR A 478 3.82 15.75 13.70
C TYR A 478 5.26 15.28 13.85
N ALA A 479 5.57 14.60 14.95
CA ALA A 479 6.78 13.80 15.07
C ALA A 479 6.45 12.31 14.88
N ALA A 480 7.47 11.51 14.64
CA ALA A 480 7.33 10.10 14.30
C ALA A 480 8.26 9.22 15.13
N THR A 481 7.76 8.06 15.51
CA THR A 481 8.52 6.95 16.07
C THR A 481 8.25 5.72 15.20
N VAL A 482 9.26 4.87 15.03
CA VAL A 482 9.17 3.68 14.18
C VAL A 482 9.94 2.52 14.78
N ARG A 483 9.40 1.31 14.66
CA ARG A 483 9.99 0.07 15.18
C ARG A 483 9.84 -1.06 14.18
N VAL A 484 10.83 -1.94 14.13
CA VAL A 484 10.71 -3.24 13.46
C VAL A 484 10.21 -4.24 14.49
N GLN A 485 9.29 -5.11 14.09
CA GLN A 485 8.73 -6.15 14.95
C GLN A 485 8.56 -7.46 14.19
N GLN A 486 8.13 -8.49 14.91
CA GLN A 486 8.01 -9.85 14.38
C GLN A 486 7.19 -9.89 13.08
N HIS A 487 7.55 -10.85 12.22
CA HIS A 487 6.87 -11.08 10.95
C HIS A 487 5.35 -11.25 11.15
N ARG A 488 4.56 -10.40 10.46
CA ARG A 488 3.09 -10.40 10.48
C ARG A 488 2.42 -10.25 11.86
N GLN A 489 3.12 -9.68 12.84
CA GLN A 489 2.50 -9.30 14.11
C GLN A 489 1.69 -8.00 13.98
N GLU A 490 0.42 -8.01 14.43
CA GLU A 490 -0.54 -6.88 14.35
C GLU A 490 -0.57 -6.00 15.61
N ILE A 491 -0.03 -6.46 16.73
CA ILE A 491 0.05 -5.64 17.95
C ILE A 491 1.37 -4.84 17.90
N ILE A 492 1.32 -3.55 18.21
CA ILE A 492 2.54 -2.72 18.33
C ILE A 492 3.26 -3.07 19.64
N SER A 493 4.33 -3.89 19.56
CA SER A 493 5.03 -4.39 20.73
C SER A 493 5.64 -3.28 21.61
N ASP A 494 6.24 -2.28 20.99
CA ASP A 494 7.00 -1.21 21.67
C ASP A 494 6.16 0.06 21.91
N LEU A 495 4.83 -0.06 21.90
CA LEU A 495 3.94 1.12 21.94
C LEU A 495 4.16 1.99 23.19
N THR A 496 4.43 1.39 24.35
CA THR A 496 4.71 2.11 25.61
C THR A 496 5.84 3.13 25.41
N TYR A 497 6.95 2.71 24.81
CA TYR A 497 8.12 3.57 24.59
C TYR A 497 7.89 4.60 23.49
N MET A 498 7.24 4.20 22.39
CA MET A 498 6.89 5.09 21.27
C MET A 498 6.00 6.25 21.74
N VAL A 499 4.98 5.95 22.55
CA VAL A 499 4.06 6.95 23.11
C VAL A 499 4.78 7.84 24.12
N ARG A 500 5.62 7.27 24.98
CA ARG A 500 6.44 8.03 25.94
C ARG A 500 7.33 9.06 25.22
N GLU A 501 8.03 8.64 24.18
CA GLU A 501 8.89 9.53 23.37
C GLU A 501 8.10 10.73 22.82
N LEU A 502 6.93 10.47 22.24
CA LEU A 502 6.08 11.50 21.64
C LEU A 502 5.45 12.43 22.70
N LEU A 503 5.06 11.92 23.87
CA LEU A 503 4.55 12.74 24.98
C LEU A 503 5.64 13.68 25.52
N VAL A 504 6.88 13.20 25.67
CA VAL A 504 8.02 14.04 26.06
C VAL A 504 8.28 15.11 25.02
N GLN A 505 8.24 14.75 23.73
CA GLN A 505 8.44 15.71 22.64
C GLN A 505 7.31 16.76 22.57
N PHE A 506 6.07 16.34 22.77
CA PHE A 506 4.93 17.25 22.85
C PHE A 506 5.11 18.26 23.99
N TYR A 507 5.50 17.82 25.18
CA TYR A 507 5.75 18.71 26.31
C TYR A 507 6.91 19.68 26.02
N ARG A 508 7.99 19.22 25.38
CA ARG A 508 9.10 20.10 24.98
C ARG A 508 8.66 21.19 24.00
N ASN A 509 7.77 20.86 23.07
CA ASN A 509 7.34 21.77 22.02
C ASN A 509 6.22 22.73 22.47
N THR A 510 5.33 22.28 23.35
CA THR A 510 4.12 23.04 23.74
C THR A 510 4.19 23.60 25.15
N ARG A 511 5.05 23.04 26.02
CA ARG A 511 5.06 23.25 27.48
C ARG A 511 3.77 22.84 28.19
N PHE A 512 2.91 22.08 27.53
CA PHE A 512 1.70 21.51 28.10
C PHE A 512 1.79 19.99 28.19
N LYS A 513 1.23 19.42 29.26
CA LYS A 513 0.96 17.98 29.35
C LYS A 513 -0.43 17.75 28.74
N PRO A 514 -0.59 16.81 27.79
CA PRO A 514 -1.92 16.49 27.27
C PRO A 514 -2.86 16.04 28.40
N THR A 515 -4.04 16.64 28.51
CA THR A 515 -5.12 16.10 29.36
C THR A 515 -5.94 15.06 28.59
N ARG A 516 -5.86 15.07 27.26
CA ARG A 516 -6.57 14.17 26.35
C ARG A 516 -5.64 13.58 25.31
N ILE A 517 -5.88 12.31 24.98
CA ILE A 517 -5.19 11.56 23.94
C ILE A 517 -6.24 11.01 22.97
N VAL A 518 -6.11 11.31 21.68
CA VAL A 518 -6.97 10.74 20.63
C VAL A 518 -6.13 9.90 19.68
N VAL A 519 -6.50 8.63 19.49
CA VAL A 519 -5.72 7.65 18.73
C VAL A 519 -6.50 7.21 17.50
N TYR A 520 -5.88 7.32 16.33
CA TYR A 520 -6.35 6.71 15.10
C TYR A 520 -5.46 5.53 14.72
N ARG A 521 -5.93 4.31 14.96
CA ARG A 521 -5.22 3.05 14.68
C ARG A 521 -5.70 2.46 13.35
N ASP A 522 -4.89 2.58 12.29
CA ASP A 522 -5.23 2.10 10.94
C ASP A 522 -4.97 0.60 10.76
N GLY A 523 -5.85 -0.11 10.07
CA GLY A 523 -5.56 -1.45 9.54
C GLY A 523 -5.92 -2.63 10.44
N VAL A 524 -6.51 -2.41 11.61
CA VAL A 524 -6.92 -3.50 12.51
C VAL A 524 -8.22 -4.13 12.01
N SER A 525 -8.25 -5.46 11.92
CA SER A 525 -9.46 -6.21 11.58
C SER A 525 -10.38 -6.39 12.80
N GLU A 526 -11.69 -6.50 12.58
CA GLU A 526 -12.68 -6.66 13.67
C GLU A 526 -12.38 -7.85 14.58
N GLY A 527 -11.92 -8.98 14.00
CA GLY A 527 -11.54 -10.16 14.77
C GLY A 527 -10.31 -9.97 15.66
N GLN A 528 -9.63 -8.82 15.59
CA GLN A 528 -8.47 -8.47 16.39
C GLN A 528 -8.73 -7.27 17.31
N PHE A 529 -9.90 -6.63 17.26
CA PHE A 529 -10.20 -5.43 18.05
C PHE A 529 -9.93 -5.62 19.54
N PHE A 530 -10.48 -6.69 20.13
CA PHE A 530 -10.30 -6.96 21.56
C PHE A 530 -8.82 -7.11 21.94
N ASN A 531 -8.09 -7.98 21.21
CA ASN A 531 -6.68 -8.22 21.50
C ASN A 531 -5.85 -6.95 21.33
N VAL A 532 -6.00 -6.24 20.21
CA VAL A 532 -5.25 -5.00 19.96
C VAL A 532 -5.57 -3.96 21.04
N LEU A 533 -6.84 -3.75 21.37
CA LEU A 533 -7.24 -2.80 22.40
C LEU A 533 -6.63 -3.16 23.76
N GLN A 534 -6.73 -4.42 24.19
CA GLN A 534 -6.23 -4.84 25.50
C GLN A 534 -4.73 -4.58 25.68
N TYR A 535 -3.92 -4.86 24.66
CA TYR A 535 -2.48 -4.61 24.73
C TYR A 535 -2.13 -3.14 24.53
N GLU A 536 -2.65 -2.51 23.47
CA GLU A 536 -2.24 -1.17 23.07
C GLU A 536 -2.76 -0.09 24.03
N LEU A 537 -4.01 -0.18 24.52
CA LEU A 537 -4.53 0.77 25.51
C LEU A 537 -3.73 0.72 26.82
N ARG A 538 -3.35 -0.50 27.25
CA ARG A 538 -2.59 -0.71 28.48
C ARG A 538 -1.16 -0.16 28.35
N ALA A 539 -0.52 -0.36 27.21
CA ALA A 539 0.78 0.21 26.87
C ALA A 539 0.76 1.76 26.89
N MET A 540 -0.31 2.38 26.37
CA MET A 540 -0.46 3.84 26.41
C MET A 540 -0.63 4.37 27.84
N ARG A 541 -1.41 3.68 28.68
CA ARG A 541 -1.58 4.04 30.10
C ARG A 541 -0.27 3.88 30.87
N GLU A 542 0.47 2.80 30.62
CA GLU A 542 1.80 2.57 31.17
C GLU A 542 2.77 3.69 30.80
N ALA A 543 2.77 4.13 29.52
CA ALA A 543 3.62 5.23 29.07
C ALA A 543 3.37 6.53 29.84
N CYS A 544 2.10 6.82 30.15
CA CYS A 544 1.71 7.98 30.97
C CYS A 544 2.20 7.83 32.41
N MET A 545 1.97 6.67 33.04
CA MET A 545 2.40 6.39 34.41
C MET A 545 3.92 6.38 34.59
N MET A 546 4.67 5.96 33.57
CA MET A 546 6.15 6.01 33.55
C MET A 546 6.71 7.42 33.52
N LEU A 547 5.95 8.40 33.02
CA LEU A 547 6.38 9.80 32.98
C LEU A 547 6.14 10.49 34.32
N GLU A 548 4.99 10.24 34.94
CA GLU A 548 4.61 10.86 36.19
C GLU A 548 3.57 10.01 36.93
N ARG A 549 3.79 9.80 38.23
CA ARG A 549 2.86 9.07 39.09
C ARG A 549 1.52 9.80 39.14
N GLY A 550 0.44 9.11 38.75
CA GLY A 550 -0.92 9.69 38.72
C GLY A 550 -1.27 10.44 37.44
N TYR A 551 -0.36 10.55 36.45
CA TYR A 551 -0.69 11.13 35.16
C TYR A 551 -1.57 10.17 34.34
N GLN A 552 -2.87 10.49 34.26
CA GLN A 552 -3.91 9.66 33.65
C GLN A 552 -4.78 10.51 32.70
N PRO A 553 -4.25 10.92 31.53
CA PRO A 553 -5.05 11.64 30.55
C PRO A 553 -6.15 10.73 29.97
N GLY A 554 -7.28 11.32 29.58
CA GLY A 554 -8.38 10.58 28.97
C GLY A 554 -8.00 10.09 27.56
N ILE A 555 -8.15 8.79 27.29
CA ILE A 555 -7.83 8.18 25.99
C ILE A 555 -9.10 7.89 25.19
N THR A 556 -9.16 8.37 23.94
CA THR A 556 -10.12 7.91 22.94
C THR A 556 -9.39 7.08 21.89
N PHE A 557 -9.74 5.80 21.76
CA PHE A 557 -9.11 4.84 20.86
C PHE A 557 -10.03 4.47 19.69
N ILE A 558 -9.63 4.83 18.48
CA ILE A 558 -10.45 4.70 17.27
C ILE A 558 -9.74 3.81 16.26
N ALA A 559 -10.32 2.65 15.95
CA ALA A 559 -9.87 1.83 14.83
C ALA A 559 -10.35 2.45 13.51
N VAL A 560 -9.44 2.62 12.56
CA VAL A 560 -9.72 3.14 11.21
C VAL A 560 -9.57 2.02 10.20
N GLN A 561 -10.60 1.78 9.42
CA GLN A 561 -10.62 0.75 8.39
C GLN A 561 -10.98 1.37 7.05
N LYS A 562 -9.99 1.50 6.16
CA LYS A 562 -10.21 1.90 4.76
C LYS A 562 -10.47 0.71 3.82
N ARG A 563 -10.02 -0.49 4.21
CA ARG A 563 -10.07 -1.70 3.38
C ARG A 563 -11.23 -2.61 3.81
N HIS A 564 -12.44 -2.24 3.40
CA HIS A 564 -13.65 -3.06 3.55
C HIS A 564 -14.49 -3.04 2.27
N HIS A 565 -15.62 -3.76 2.32
CA HIS A 565 -16.49 -3.98 1.17
C HIS A 565 -17.79 -3.16 1.19
N THR A 566 -18.07 -2.43 2.26
CA THR A 566 -19.16 -1.43 2.27
C THR A 566 -18.94 -0.36 1.20
N ARG A 567 -19.95 -0.13 0.37
CA ARG A 567 -20.03 0.96 -0.63
C ARG A 567 -21.30 1.75 -0.37
N LEU A 568 -21.24 3.04 -0.66
CA LEU A 568 -22.35 3.97 -0.50
C LEU A 568 -22.56 4.66 -1.86
N PHE A 569 -23.81 4.71 -2.31
CA PHE A 569 -24.22 5.28 -3.59
C PHE A 569 -25.25 6.38 -3.33
N ALA A 570 -25.25 7.42 -4.15
CA ALA A 570 -26.25 8.48 -4.05
C ALA A 570 -27.54 8.04 -4.75
N VAL A 571 -28.64 8.05 -4.01
CA VAL A 571 -29.99 7.73 -4.54
C VAL A 571 -30.40 8.78 -5.58
N ASP A 572 -30.28 10.06 -5.23
CA ASP A 572 -30.59 11.17 -6.13
C ASP A 572 -29.38 11.55 -6.99
N LYS A 573 -29.62 11.78 -8.29
CA LYS A 573 -28.58 12.26 -9.22
C LYS A 573 -27.96 13.60 -8.83
N LYS A 574 -28.72 14.47 -8.14
CA LYS A 574 -28.26 15.80 -7.70
C LYS A 574 -27.12 15.73 -6.66
N ASP A 575 -27.04 14.62 -5.93
CA ASP A 575 -26.04 14.40 -4.88
C ASP A 575 -24.78 13.72 -5.42
N GLN A 576 -24.75 13.40 -6.72
CA GLN A 576 -23.59 12.80 -7.37
C GLN A 576 -22.52 13.86 -7.68
N VAL A 577 -21.29 13.61 -7.21
CA VAL A 577 -20.16 14.53 -7.31
C VAL A 577 -19.05 13.98 -8.20
N GLY A 578 -18.54 14.87 -9.06
CA GLY A 578 -17.37 14.62 -9.91
C GLY A 578 -17.64 13.65 -11.06
N LYS A 579 -16.59 13.37 -11.85
CA LYS A 579 -16.69 12.54 -13.07
C LYS A 579 -17.08 11.08 -12.81
N ALA A 580 -16.83 10.60 -11.60
CA ALA A 580 -17.16 9.24 -11.20
C ALA A 580 -18.50 9.14 -10.45
N TYR A 581 -19.23 10.25 -10.32
CA TYR A 581 -20.59 10.34 -9.75
C TYR A 581 -20.71 9.73 -8.35
N ASN A 582 -19.71 9.98 -7.50
CA ASN A 582 -19.69 9.47 -6.13
C ASN A 582 -20.55 10.32 -5.19
N ILE A 583 -20.81 9.80 -3.98
CA ILE A 583 -21.34 10.60 -2.86
C ILE A 583 -20.43 11.81 -2.53
N PRO A 584 -20.98 12.89 -1.98
CA PRO A 584 -20.20 14.09 -1.67
C PRO A 584 -19.20 13.84 -0.51
N PRO A 585 -18.05 14.52 -0.49
CA PRO A 585 -17.14 14.47 0.63
C PRO A 585 -17.81 14.99 1.91
N GLY A 586 -17.59 14.30 3.03
CA GLY A 586 -18.28 14.58 4.29
C GLY A 586 -19.54 13.74 4.49
N THR A 587 -19.92 12.88 3.53
CA THR A 587 -21.01 11.91 3.73
C THR A 587 -20.68 10.98 4.89
N THR A 588 -21.52 10.99 5.92
CA THR A 588 -21.40 10.23 7.16
C THR A 588 -22.64 9.37 7.35
N VAL A 589 -22.43 8.11 7.73
CA VAL A 589 -23.50 7.15 8.03
C VAL A 589 -23.17 6.46 9.34
N ASP A 590 -24.01 6.70 10.35
CA ASP A 590 -23.94 6.14 11.70
C ASP A 590 -25.22 5.39 12.10
N VAL A 591 -26.16 5.24 11.15
CA VAL A 591 -27.44 4.55 11.36
C VAL A 591 -27.72 3.50 10.28
N GLY A 592 -28.47 2.45 10.66
CA GLY A 592 -29.02 1.44 9.75
C GLY A 592 -28.07 0.31 9.39
N ILE A 593 -26.83 0.61 8.98
CA ILE A 593 -25.82 -0.38 8.55
C ILE A 593 -24.61 -0.52 9.49
N THR A 594 -24.59 0.28 10.56
CA THR A 594 -23.58 0.29 11.63
C THR A 594 -23.88 -0.76 12.70
N HIS A 595 -22.93 -0.98 13.61
CA HIS A 595 -23.02 -1.94 14.69
C HIS A 595 -24.27 -1.68 15.57
N PRO A 596 -24.97 -2.73 16.04
CA PRO A 596 -26.21 -2.57 16.81
C PRO A 596 -26.03 -1.85 18.16
N THR A 597 -24.86 -1.98 18.79
CA THR A 597 -24.63 -1.50 20.17
C THR A 597 -23.32 -0.75 20.38
N GLU A 598 -22.38 -0.86 19.45
CA GLU A 598 -21.05 -0.26 19.60
C GLU A 598 -21.04 1.09 18.87
N PHE A 599 -20.04 1.91 19.16
CA PHE A 599 -19.93 3.22 18.54
C PHE A 599 -19.07 3.15 17.28
N ASP A 600 -19.72 2.98 16.14
CA ASP A 600 -19.10 3.01 14.82
C ASP A 600 -19.82 3.93 13.84
N PHE A 601 -19.08 4.41 12.83
CA PHE A 601 -19.62 5.20 11.74
C PHE A 601 -18.77 5.10 10.49
N TYR A 602 -19.39 5.31 9.34
CA TYR A 602 -18.71 5.50 8.07
C TYR A 602 -18.59 6.99 7.77
N LEU A 603 -17.43 7.43 7.28
CA LEU A 603 -17.20 8.79 6.78
C LEU A 603 -16.46 8.73 5.45
N CYS A 604 -17.13 9.19 4.38
CA CYS A 604 -16.51 9.45 3.09
C CYS A 604 -15.92 10.85 3.07
N SER A 605 -14.75 11.04 3.68
CA SER A 605 -14.15 12.37 3.82
C SER A 605 -13.59 12.99 2.54
N HIS A 606 -13.47 12.24 1.44
CA HIS A 606 -12.70 12.64 0.25
C HIS A 606 -13.55 12.67 -1.01
N ALA A 607 -13.11 13.47 -1.99
CA ALA A 607 -13.70 13.50 -3.34
C ALA A 607 -13.26 12.29 -4.16
N GLY A 608 -14.24 11.54 -4.68
CA GLY A 608 -14.00 10.39 -5.56
C GLY A 608 -13.59 10.81 -6.97
N ILE A 609 -12.27 10.94 -7.21
CA ILE A 609 -11.72 11.36 -8.51
C ILE A 609 -11.92 10.30 -9.59
N GLN A 610 -11.71 9.03 -9.22
CA GLN A 610 -11.78 7.88 -10.12
C GLN A 610 -12.35 6.69 -9.37
N GLY A 611 -13.17 5.91 -10.07
CA GLY A 611 -13.79 4.72 -9.50
C GLY A 611 -14.86 5.04 -8.46
N THR A 612 -15.32 4.01 -7.74
CA THR A 612 -16.20 4.17 -6.57
C THR A 612 -15.37 4.45 -5.31
N SER A 613 -15.73 5.51 -4.58
CA SER A 613 -15.14 5.88 -3.29
C SER A 613 -15.29 4.77 -2.26
N ARG A 614 -14.31 4.69 -1.35
CA ARG A 614 -14.38 3.81 -0.16
C ARG A 614 -14.59 4.69 1.07
N PRO A 615 -15.80 4.73 1.66
CA PRO A 615 -16.05 5.50 2.86
C PRO A 615 -15.31 4.85 4.02
N SER A 616 -14.38 5.54 4.69
CA SER A 616 -13.62 4.94 5.78
C SER A 616 -14.53 4.61 6.95
N HIS A 617 -14.33 3.46 7.56
CA HIS A 617 -15.08 2.99 8.73
C HIS A 617 -14.28 3.28 10.00
N TYR A 618 -14.93 3.91 10.96
CA TYR A 618 -14.35 4.30 12.25
C TYR A 618 -15.09 3.56 13.34
N HIS A 619 -14.36 2.86 14.20
CA HIS A 619 -14.93 2.11 15.31
C HIS A 619 -14.25 2.55 16.60
N VAL A 620 -15.02 3.10 17.53
CA VAL A 620 -14.53 3.59 18.82
C VAL A 620 -14.44 2.40 19.77
N LEU A 621 -13.21 1.97 20.03
CA LEU A 621 -12.92 0.81 20.89
C LEU A 621 -12.84 1.21 22.37
N TRP A 622 -12.54 2.48 22.66
CA TRP A 622 -12.46 3.01 24.01
C TRP A 622 -12.63 4.53 23.99
N ASP A 623 -13.29 5.12 25.00
CA ASP A 623 -13.42 6.57 25.10
C ASP A 623 -13.57 7.07 26.54
N ASP A 624 -12.45 7.46 27.16
CA ASP A 624 -12.48 8.15 28.46
C ASP A 624 -12.97 9.61 28.33
N ASN A 625 -12.94 10.20 27.13
CA ASN A 625 -13.24 11.61 26.89
C ASN A 625 -14.73 11.88 26.64
N GLN A 626 -15.56 10.83 26.56
CA GLN A 626 -17.03 10.89 26.41
C GLN A 626 -17.46 11.79 25.24
N LEU A 627 -16.82 11.63 24.08
CA LEU A 627 -17.11 12.41 22.90
C LEU A 627 -18.48 12.00 22.34
N THR A 628 -19.31 13.00 22.05
CA THR A 628 -20.57 12.78 21.34
C THR A 628 -20.31 12.34 19.89
N ALA A 629 -21.30 11.69 19.28
CA ALA A 629 -21.23 11.29 17.87
C ALA A 629 -20.87 12.46 16.95
N ASP A 630 -21.57 13.59 17.08
CA ASP A 630 -21.32 14.78 16.26
C ASP A 630 -19.94 15.38 16.49
N GLU A 631 -19.46 15.46 17.74
CA GLU A 631 -18.12 15.98 18.04
C GLU A 631 -17.03 15.10 17.44
N LEU A 632 -17.13 13.78 17.61
CA LEU A 632 -16.11 12.86 17.10
C LEU A 632 -16.11 12.78 15.57
N GLN A 633 -17.29 12.72 14.94
CA GLN A 633 -17.41 12.69 13.49
C GLN A 633 -16.89 13.98 12.86
N GLN A 634 -17.25 15.14 13.43
CA GLN A 634 -16.75 16.43 12.96
C GLN A 634 -15.24 16.55 13.19
N LEU A 635 -14.72 16.15 14.36
CA LEU A 635 -13.28 16.10 14.64
C LEU A 635 -12.54 15.25 13.60
N THR A 636 -13.02 14.03 13.37
CA THR A 636 -12.45 13.09 12.39
C THR A 636 -12.43 13.69 10.99
N TYR A 637 -13.51 14.35 10.58
CA TYR A 637 -13.59 15.02 9.28
C TYR A 637 -12.62 16.21 9.19
N GLN A 638 -12.48 17.01 10.25
CA GLN A 638 -11.51 18.11 10.28
C GLN A 638 -10.07 17.62 10.18
N MET A 639 -9.74 16.50 10.84
CA MET A 639 -8.41 15.89 10.75
C MET A 639 -8.08 15.33 9.36
N CYS A 640 -9.09 15.11 8.50
CA CYS A 640 -8.87 14.79 7.08
C CYS A 640 -8.45 16.00 6.24
N HIS A 641 -8.54 17.23 6.78
CA HIS A 641 -8.14 18.48 6.09
C HIS A 641 -6.78 19.02 6.54
N THR A 642 -6.15 18.41 7.55
CA THR A 642 -4.83 18.82 8.07
C THR A 642 -3.66 18.09 7.41
N TYR A 643 -3.93 17.32 6.35
CA TYR A 643 -2.90 16.60 5.62
C TYR A 643 -2.09 17.53 4.70
N VAL A 644 -0.81 17.67 4.99
CA VAL A 644 0.04 18.75 4.45
C VAL A 644 0.46 18.58 2.99
N ARG A 645 0.33 17.39 2.38
CA ARG A 645 0.89 17.11 1.05
C ARG A 645 -0.01 17.53 -0.11
N CYS A 646 -1.24 17.95 0.15
CA CYS A 646 -2.17 18.44 -0.87
C CYS A 646 -3.22 19.37 -0.26
N THR A 647 -3.82 20.22 -1.09
CA THR A 647 -4.98 21.05 -0.71
C THR A 647 -6.31 20.32 -0.93
N ARG A 648 -6.43 19.13 -0.34
CA ARG A 648 -7.61 18.26 -0.48
C ARG A 648 -7.92 17.58 0.83
N SER A 649 -9.19 17.34 1.09
CA SER A 649 -9.61 16.42 2.15
C SER A 649 -9.24 15.00 1.74
N VAL A 650 -8.46 14.32 2.58
CA VAL A 650 -7.99 12.95 2.34
C VAL A 650 -8.92 11.92 2.95
N SER A 651 -8.79 10.65 2.54
CA SER A 651 -9.73 9.58 2.89
C SER A 651 -9.70 9.11 4.35
N ILE A 652 -8.64 9.42 5.07
CA ILE A 652 -8.43 9.06 6.48
C ILE A 652 -7.74 10.24 7.17
N PRO A 653 -7.80 10.36 8.51
CA PRO A 653 -7.22 11.49 9.22
C PRO A 653 -5.72 11.59 8.95
N ALA A 654 -5.20 12.82 8.88
CA ALA A 654 -3.78 13.10 8.69
C ALA A 654 -2.84 12.26 9.58
N PRO A 655 -3.07 12.08 10.90
CA PRO A 655 -2.22 11.23 11.74
C PRO A 655 -2.10 9.79 11.22
N ALA A 656 -3.22 9.13 10.89
CA ALA A 656 -3.20 7.78 10.33
C ALA A 656 -2.44 7.73 8.99
N TYR A 657 -2.67 8.72 8.12
CA TYR A 657 -1.95 8.84 6.86
C TYR A 657 -0.44 9.01 7.05
N TYR A 658 -0.02 9.79 8.05
CA TYR A 658 1.39 10.03 8.37
C TYR A 658 2.07 8.77 8.94
N ALA A 659 1.40 8.02 9.81
CA ALA A 659 1.93 6.74 10.32
C ALA A 659 2.25 5.78 9.16
N HIS A 660 1.34 5.67 8.20
CA HIS A 660 1.57 4.89 6.98
C HIS A 660 2.78 5.42 6.17
N LEU A 661 2.96 6.74 6.02
CA LEU A 661 4.14 7.31 5.35
C LEU A 661 5.45 6.99 6.08
N VAL A 662 5.45 6.99 7.41
CA VAL A 662 6.59 6.65 8.25
C VAL A 662 6.96 5.17 8.08
N ALA A 663 5.99 4.26 8.17
CA ALA A 663 6.22 2.83 7.97
C ALA A 663 6.76 2.53 6.55
N PHE A 664 6.22 3.19 5.53
CA PHE A 664 6.75 3.10 4.16
C PHE A 664 8.16 3.66 4.03
N ARG A 665 8.49 4.75 4.72
CA ARG A 665 9.84 5.33 4.71
C ARG A 665 10.85 4.38 5.35
N ALA A 666 10.53 3.82 6.51
CA ALA A 666 11.38 2.83 7.17
C ALA A 666 11.61 1.58 6.31
N ARG A 667 10.63 1.16 5.51
CA ARG A 667 10.83 0.08 4.53
C ARG A 667 11.91 0.43 3.49
N TYR A 668 12.04 1.69 3.10
CA TYR A 668 13.12 2.14 2.21
C TYR A 668 14.48 2.17 2.93
N HIS A 669 14.53 2.52 4.22
CA HIS A 669 15.77 2.49 5.00
C HIS A 669 16.34 1.08 5.18
N LEU A 670 15.50 0.05 5.06
CA LEU A 670 15.91 -1.36 5.13
C LEU A 670 16.45 -1.93 3.80
N VAL A 671 16.54 -1.15 2.72
CA VAL A 671 16.86 -1.67 1.37
C VAL A 671 18.35 -2.07 1.20
N ASP A 672 19.28 -1.56 2.02
CA ASP A 672 20.73 -1.72 1.81
C ASP A 672 21.42 -2.88 2.56
N ARG A 673 20.74 -4.01 2.77
CA ARG A 673 21.43 -5.25 3.20
C ARG A 673 21.15 -6.48 2.34
N GLU A 674 20.40 -6.34 1.25
CA GLU A 674 20.03 -7.48 0.38
C GLU A 674 20.78 -7.53 -0.96
N HIS A 675 21.58 -6.51 -1.31
CA HIS A 675 22.23 -6.45 -2.63
C HIS A 675 23.68 -6.93 -2.70
N ASP A 676 24.30 -7.31 -1.57
CA ASP A 676 25.71 -7.71 -1.55
C ASP A 676 25.97 -9.19 -1.18
N SER A 677 25.00 -10.05 -1.43
CA SER A 677 25.26 -11.49 -1.45
C SER A 677 24.42 -12.16 -2.53
N GLY A 678 25.09 -12.52 -3.63
CA GLY A 678 24.71 -13.75 -4.30
C GLY A 678 24.60 -14.84 -3.24
N GLU A 679 23.50 -15.60 -3.27
CA GLU A 679 23.22 -16.68 -2.33
C GLU A 679 24.33 -17.75 -2.38
N GLY A 680 25.45 -17.45 -1.72
CA GLY A 680 26.39 -18.38 -1.15
C GLY A 680 25.96 -18.63 0.28
N SER A 681 25.76 -19.91 0.59
CA SER A 681 25.55 -20.47 1.93
C SER A 681 26.17 -19.64 3.06
N GLN A 682 25.32 -19.01 3.88
CA GLN A 682 25.73 -18.51 5.20
C GLN A 682 25.79 -19.70 6.18
N PRO A 683 26.81 -19.77 7.05
CA PRO A 683 26.94 -20.84 8.04
C PRO A 683 25.80 -20.74 9.06
N SER A 684 25.30 -21.90 9.48
CA SER A 684 24.31 -22.07 10.55
C SER A 684 24.82 -21.47 11.86
N GLY A 685 24.43 -20.23 12.19
CA GLY A 685 24.85 -19.62 13.45
C GLY A 685 24.40 -18.18 13.76
N THR A 686 23.76 -17.45 12.85
CA THR A 686 23.23 -16.10 13.17
C THR A 686 21.81 -16.20 13.71
N SER A 687 21.62 -15.91 15.00
CA SER A 687 20.31 -15.88 15.66
C SER A 687 19.39 -14.81 15.06
N GLU A 688 18.06 -15.07 15.03
CA GLU A 688 17.05 -14.12 14.54
C GLU A 688 17.11 -12.77 15.27
N ASP A 689 17.47 -12.76 16.56
CA ASP A 689 17.58 -11.56 17.40
C ASP A 689 18.69 -10.59 16.93
N THR A 690 19.82 -11.13 16.47
CA THR A 690 20.93 -10.31 15.94
C THR A 690 20.52 -9.61 14.64
N THR A 691 19.59 -10.22 13.91
CA THR A 691 19.06 -9.68 12.65
C THR A 691 18.06 -8.55 12.90
N LEU A 692 17.14 -8.71 13.86
CA LEU A 692 16.17 -7.67 14.23
C LEU A 692 16.85 -6.44 14.84
N SER A 693 17.85 -6.62 15.69
CA SER A 693 18.59 -5.50 16.30
C SER A 693 19.29 -4.63 15.25
N ASN A 694 19.89 -5.24 14.22
CA ASN A 694 20.48 -4.51 13.11
C ASN A 694 19.41 -3.76 12.28
N MET A 695 18.27 -4.38 12.04
CA MET A 695 17.15 -3.74 11.34
C MET A 695 16.55 -2.58 12.16
N ALA A 696 16.53 -2.69 13.49
CA ALA A 696 16.09 -1.61 14.39
C ALA A 696 17.00 -0.38 14.28
N ARG A 697 18.32 -0.57 14.22
CA ARG A 697 19.28 0.52 13.97
C ARG A 697 19.08 1.17 12.59
N ALA A 698 18.78 0.38 11.57
CA ALA A 698 18.61 0.89 10.21
C ALA A 698 17.39 1.82 10.05
N VAL A 699 16.34 1.63 10.85
CA VAL A 699 15.15 2.50 10.83
C VAL A 699 15.23 3.68 11.79
N GLN A 700 16.27 3.75 12.62
CA GLN A 700 16.49 4.87 13.53
C GLN A 700 16.94 6.10 12.72
N VAL A 701 16.16 7.17 12.80
CA VAL A 701 16.49 8.42 12.12
C VAL A 701 17.45 9.28 12.93
N HIS A 702 18.18 10.15 12.24
CA HIS A 702 19.12 11.08 12.85
C HIS A 702 18.38 12.03 13.81
N PRO A 703 18.96 12.43 14.96
CA PRO A 703 18.32 13.34 15.92
C PRO A 703 17.74 14.63 15.30
N ASP A 704 18.47 15.24 14.36
CA ASP A 704 18.00 16.45 13.64
C ASP A 704 16.73 16.19 12.81
N ALA A 705 16.55 14.97 12.31
CA ALA A 705 15.37 14.58 11.54
C ALA A 705 14.13 14.34 12.42
N ASN A 706 14.30 14.08 13.73
CA ASN A 706 13.19 13.85 14.67
C ASN A 706 12.31 15.07 14.90
N ASN A 707 12.82 16.27 14.64
CA ASN A 707 12.10 17.54 14.88
C ASN A 707 11.32 18.04 13.66
N VAL A 708 11.43 17.33 12.53
CA VAL A 708 10.77 17.68 11.27
C VAL A 708 9.99 16.50 10.70
N MET A 709 9.06 16.78 9.81
CA MET A 709 8.25 15.76 9.16
C MET A 709 9.00 15.18 7.94
N TYR A 710 10.13 14.50 8.17
CA TYR A 710 10.98 13.92 7.11
C TYR A 710 10.21 12.97 6.16
N PHE A 711 9.17 12.33 6.68
CA PHE A 711 8.28 11.40 5.97
C PHE A 711 7.36 12.09 4.94
N ALA A 712 7.25 13.42 4.95
CA ALA A 712 6.32 14.20 4.13
C ALA A 712 6.59 14.17 2.61
#